data_AF-A0AAW7LEN4-F1
#
_entry.id   AF-A0AAW7LEN4-F1
#
_cell.length_a   1.000
_cell.length_b   1.000
_cell.length_c   1.000
_cell.angle_alpha   90.00
_cell.angle_beta   90.00
_cell.angle_gamma   90.00
#
_symmetry.space_group_name_H-M   'P 1'
#
loop_
_entity.id
_entity.type
_entity.pdbx_description
1 polymer ?
#
loop_
_entity_poly.entity_id
_entity_poly.type
_entity_poly.pdbx_seq_one_letter_code
_entity_poly.pdbx_strand_id
1 'polypeptide(L)'
;MIRRSLFVKNKIVLGLTAAAIGLSAAQTQAATFEVGGFDIAFDSTFSYGQSIRVEDRDFNLIGKSNNPSFDWTGYNPAINTIYSSQDVWAQPGSYSNNGDAGDLNFDSGETFSKLLKGTHDLSISKDNYGLFTRFMYFYDFELMDGDRAYVNPTSGQGVDPCDDDDTKEQSCADLRLLDAYVWANFDLNDGYNPLSIRLGQQVVNWGESTLISHGINVNPVDIDRLKAPGAELKEAFIPVGMLWASLGLTENITLEGFYQYQWHETRLPAAGTYFSTNDFAAENGYQQNVQLGFTSNSDIDLAFLTDNLNNLMATYGQVAASQGIDPSSAAGQQLLANMYLAYPTKVVLKGKGYDGKTEPDDGGQYGLRLGMFLPEWNDTEVALYHVNYHSRRPLISGRVSNFTQASLQQDLAMIATTEITSDNVSDLKAFAKATNEYPEDIKLYGLSFNTSLGETAFAGEFTFREDEPLQIDDVELLYAAMPEQLAIAGLRPEFAGISQMSKGDAASVVGPGELAKGYIERNTSQLQFTATHLFGPSLGADSWAVVGEIGGVRINNMPEYDEMRLNVSGTGRSGIMQGPGSSDYSALHMALSNGPEQKSFATASSWGYRLIAKGDYFNIYNGINFSPRFVFSHDVNGNTPDPMFLFIEDRKSLGATMSFNYQNAWSLDVSYNSFWGGGDTNTFSDRDYVSFNLKYSI
;
A
#
# COMPACT_ATOMS: atom_id res chain seq x y z
N MET A 1 -3.19 -0.54 45.57
CA MET A 1 -2.82 0.78 46.13
C MET A 1 -1.33 0.97 45.89
N ILE A 2 -0.97 1.53 44.73
CA ILE A 2 0.42 1.67 44.26
C ILE A 2 0.63 3.16 43.95
N ARG A 3 1.71 3.71 44.51
CA ARG A 3 2.03 5.13 44.56
C ARG A 3 2.28 5.68 43.15
N ARG A 4 1.53 6.72 42.77
CA ARG A 4 1.84 7.59 41.62
C ARG A 4 3.15 8.33 41.90
N SER A 5 4.11 8.18 40.99
CA SER A 5 5.34 8.97 40.96
C SER A 5 5.07 10.32 40.30
N LEU A 6 5.38 11.40 41.02
CA LEU A 6 5.34 12.79 40.58
C LEU A 6 6.55 13.08 39.67
N PHE A 7 6.28 13.70 38.51
CA PHE A 7 7.20 14.50 37.70
C PHE A 7 8.67 14.05 37.67
N VAL A 8 8.98 13.08 36.82
CA VAL A 8 10.34 12.87 36.33
C VAL A 8 10.63 13.98 35.31
N LYS A 9 11.58 14.86 35.62
CA LYS A 9 12.09 15.89 34.71
C LYS A 9 12.55 15.21 33.41
N ASN A 10 11.80 15.48 32.34
CA ASN A 10 11.97 14.83 31.06
C ASN A 10 13.26 15.33 30.39
N LYS A 11 14.22 14.42 30.14
CA LYS A 11 15.48 14.72 29.42
C LYS A 11 15.22 15.12 27.95
N ILE A 12 14.00 14.92 27.45
CA ILE A 12 13.51 15.28 26.12
C ILE A 12 13.53 16.81 25.88
N VAL A 13 13.23 17.62 26.92
CA VAL A 13 13.22 19.10 26.80
C VAL A 13 14.62 19.69 26.68
N LEU A 14 15.64 19.01 27.25
CA LEU A 14 17.05 19.39 27.13
C LEU A 14 17.65 19.00 25.77
N GLY A 15 17.17 17.94 25.13
CA GLY A 15 17.55 17.55 23.77
C GLY A 15 17.02 18.53 22.72
N LEU A 16 15.74 18.94 22.83
CA LEU A 16 15.11 19.91 21.92
C LEU A 16 15.73 21.32 22.04
N THR A 17 16.18 21.71 23.23
CA THR A 17 16.88 23.00 23.41
C THR A 17 18.34 22.96 22.95
N ALA A 18 19.03 21.82 23.03
CA ALA A 18 20.40 21.69 22.53
C ALA A 18 20.46 21.68 20.98
N ALA A 19 19.48 21.06 20.31
CA ALA A 19 19.35 21.10 18.85
C ALA A 19 19.00 22.50 18.33
N ALA A 20 18.14 23.24 19.03
CA ALA A 20 17.78 24.62 18.68
C ALA A 20 18.92 25.64 18.88
N ILE A 21 19.86 25.36 19.78
CA ILE A 21 21.00 26.26 20.07
C ILE A 21 22.21 25.96 19.16
N GLY A 22 22.33 24.75 18.60
CA GLY A 22 23.41 24.37 17.69
C GLY A 22 23.33 24.97 16.28
N LEU A 23 22.13 25.41 15.86
CA LEU A 23 21.88 25.93 14.50
C LEU A 23 21.76 27.46 14.43
N SER A 24 21.86 28.18 15.54
CA SER A 24 21.63 29.64 15.59
C SER A 24 22.83 30.51 15.21
N ALA A 25 23.83 29.99 14.48
CA ALA A 25 25.08 30.71 14.19
C ALA A 25 25.38 30.99 12.71
N ALA A 26 24.51 30.58 11.78
CA ALA A 26 24.63 31.00 10.38
C ALA A 26 23.37 31.76 9.98
N GLN A 27 23.54 32.97 9.46
CA GLN A 27 22.51 33.61 8.64
C GLN A 27 22.36 32.75 7.39
N THR A 28 21.46 31.78 7.43
CA THR A 28 21.16 30.90 6.31
C THR A 28 20.21 31.64 5.38
N GLN A 29 20.79 32.36 4.42
CA GLN A 29 20.08 32.80 3.23
C GLN A 29 20.13 31.66 2.22
N ALA A 30 19.03 31.37 1.54
CA ALA A 30 19.03 30.58 0.31
C ALA A 30 20.20 31.05 -0.57
N ALA A 31 21.07 30.12 -0.96
CA ALA A 31 22.29 30.45 -1.68
C ALA A 31 21.96 30.62 -3.16
N THR A 32 21.42 31.77 -3.54
CA THR A 32 21.36 32.19 -4.94
C THR A 32 22.65 32.89 -5.31
N PHE A 33 23.36 32.37 -6.31
CA PHE A 33 24.59 32.98 -6.79
C PHE A 33 24.79 32.75 -8.28
N GLU A 34 25.43 33.71 -8.92
CA GLU A 34 25.72 33.68 -10.35
C GLU A 34 27.20 33.27 -10.57
N VAL A 35 27.44 32.23 -11.36
CA VAL A 35 28.81 31.78 -11.72
C VAL A 35 28.88 31.51 -13.23
N GLY A 36 29.72 32.27 -13.94
CA GLY A 36 29.92 32.05 -15.39
C GLY A 36 28.67 32.32 -16.25
N GLY A 37 27.76 33.18 -15.77
CA GLY A 37 26.47 33.46 -16.39
C GLY A 37 25.43 32.36 -16.18
N PHE A 38 25.65 31.46 -15.22
CA PHE A 38 24.61 30.54 -14.73
C PHE A 38 24.08 31.06 -13.41
N ASP A 39 22.75 31.12 -13.30
CA ASP A 39 22.05 31.30 -12.04
C ASP A 39 21.96 29.96 -11.34
N ILE A 40 22.46 29.90 -10.10
CA ILE A 40 22.43 28.70 -9.27
C ILE A 40 21.60 29.01 -8.03
N ALA A 41 20.61 28.17 -7.76
CA ALA A 41 19.80 28.21 -6.54
C ALA A 41 19.90 26.87 -5.83
N PHE A 42 20.11 26.91 -4.52
CA PHE A 42 20.15 25.72 -3.67
C PHE A 42 19.33 25.95 -2.40
N ASP A 43 18.25 25.19 -2.27
CA ASP A 43 17.33 25.25 -1.13
C ASP A 43 17.43 23.96 -0.33
N SER A 44 17.31 24.08 0.99
CA SER A 44 17.40 22.91 1.88
C SER A 44 16.33 22.93 2.95
N THR A 45 15.70 21.79 3.20
CA THR A 45 14.73 21.63 4.28
C THR A 45 15.11 20.42 5.11
N PHE A 46 15.21 20.62 6.42
CA PHE A 46 15.51 19.59 7.40
C PHE A 46 14.31 19.43 8.32
N SER A 47 14.00 18.21 8.73
CA SER A 47 12.97 17.99 9.73
C SER A 47 13.25 16.79 10.62
N TYR A 48 12.74 16.88 11.84
CA TYR A 48 12.69 15.79 12.78
C TYR A 48 11.26 15.61 13.25
N GLY A 49 10.72 14.43 13.03
CA GLY A 49 9.33 14.08 13.31
C GLY A 49 9.21 12.86 14.21
N GLN A 50 8.12 12.78 14.97
CA GLN A 50 7.75 11.62 15.78
C GLN A 50 6.25 11.36 15.67
N SER A 51 5.85 10.09 15.52
CA SER A 51 4.45 9.66 15.54
C SER A 51 4.20 8.56 16.55
N ILE A 52 3.10 8.68 17.32
CA ILE A 52 2.80 7.82 18.47
C ILE A 52 1.37 7.30 18.33
N ARG A 53 1.18 5.97 18.45
CA ARG A 53 -0.13 5.33 18.52
C ARG A 53 -0.82 5.76 19.81
N VAL A 54 -2.10 6.12 19.77
CA VAL A 54 -2.83 6.59 20.98
C VAL A 54 -4.07 5.76 21.32
N GLU A 55 -4.36 4.75 20.52
CA GLU A 55 -5.49 3.84 20.71
C GLU A 55 -5.00 2.40 20.85
N ASP A 56 -5.74 1.60 21.62
CA ASP A 56 -5.49 0.17 21.78
C ASP A 56 -5.85 -0.58 20.49
N ARG A 57 -5.19 -1.72 20.24
CA ARG A 57 -5.52 -2.57 19.08
C ARG A 57 -6.96 -3.03 19.12
N ASP A 58 -7.66 -2.95 18.00
CA ASP A 58 -8.95 -3.62 17.84
C ASP A 58 -8.69 -5.09 17.51
N PHE A 59 -8.96 -5.96 18.48
CA PHE A 59 -8.82 -7.40 18.30
C PHE A 59 -9.66 -7.97 17.16
N ASN A 60 -10.72 -7.30 16.68
CA ASN A 60 -11.47 -7.76 15.50
C ASN A 60 -10.67 -7.64 14.19
N LEU A 61 -9.61 -6.83 14.16
CA LEU A 61 -8.68 -6.68 13.03
C LEU A 61 -7.47 -7.63 13.12
N ILE A 62 -7.20 -8.17 14.30
CA ILE A 62 -6.12 -9.14 14.54
C ILE A 62 -6.59 -10.55 14.22
N GLY A 63 -5.80 -11.34 13.50
CA GLY A 63 -6.11 -12.72 13.19
C GLY A 63 -6.34 -13.58 14.45
N LYS A 64 -7.37 -14.44 14.45
CA LYS A 64 -7.73 -15.24 15.63
C LYS A 64 -6.57 -16.10 16.15
N SER A 65 -5.68 -16.58 15.28
CA SER A 65 -4.53 -17.37 15.73
C SER A 65 -3.47 -16.55 16.46
N ASN A 66 -3.45 -15.23 16.23
CA ASN A 66 -2.60 -14.26 16.92
C ASN A 66 -3.25 -13.76 18.22
N ASN A 67 -4.41 -14.32 18.61
CA ASN A 67 -5.02 -14.05 19.90
C ASN A 67 -4.10 -14.52 21.05
N PRO A 68 -3.76 -13.66 22.04
CA PRO A 68 -2.85 -13.98 23.14
C PRO A 68 -3.29 -15.13 24.05
N SER A 69 -4.52 -15.63 23.91
CA SER A 69 -4.99 -16.82 24.63
C SER A 69 -4.42 -18.14 24.10
N PHE A 70 -3.83 -18.15 22.90
CA PHE A 70 -3.21 -19.33 22.33
C PHE A 70 -1.73 -19.44 22.70
N ASP A 71 -1.33 -20.64 23.12
CA ASP A 71 0.07 -21.01 23.28
C ASP A 71 0.43 -22.02 22.18
N TRP A 72 1.20 -21.56 21.21
CA TRP A 72 1.64 -22.37 20.08
C TRP A 72 2.97 -23.08 20.33
N THR A 73 3.51 -23.05 21.56
CA THR A 73 4.78 -23.69 21.90
C THR A 73 4.76 -25.18 21.58
N GLY A 74 5.70 -25.61 20.73
CA GLY A 74 5.81 -27.01 20.30
C GLY A 74 4.81 -27.43 19.22
N TYR A 75 4.08 -26.47 18.62
CA TYR A 75 3.23 -26.73 17.47
C TYR A 75 4.08 -27.29 16.31
N ASN A 76 3.57 -28.34 15.68
CA ASN A 76 4.12 -28.85 14.44
C ASN A 76 2.96 -29.32 13.55
N PRO A 77 2.85 -28.81 12.31
CA PRO A 77 1.69 -29.08 11.47
C PRO A 77 1.56 -30.57 11.09
N ALA A 78 2.66 -31.32 11.06
CA ALA A 78 2.69 -32.74 10.68
C ALA A 78 2.47 -33.70 11.86
N ILE A 79 2.90 -33.35 13.08
CA ILE A 79 2.93 -34.29 14.22
C ILE A 79 2.26 -33.79 15.49
N ASN A 80 2.01 -32.48 15.63
CA ASN A 80 1.45 -31.90 16.85
C ASN A 80 0.63 -30.63 16.57
N THR A 81 -0.61 -30.81 16.12
CA THR A 81 -1.57 -29.72 16.06
C THR A 81 -2.19 -29.50 17.45
N ILE A 82 -1.96 -28.34 18.05
CA ILE A 82 -2.34 -28.05 19.45
C ILE A 82 -3.84 -27.76 19.59
N TYR A 83 -4.38 -26.93 18.71
CA TYR A 83 -5.77 -26.49 18.72
C TYR A 83 -6.49 -26.99 17.47
N SER A 84 -7.78 -27.34 17.60
CA SER A 84 -8.63 -27.58 16.44
C SER A 84 -9.05 -26.24 15.80
N SER A 85 -9.47 -26.27 14.54
CA SER A 85 -10.01 -25.08 13.87
C SER A 85 -11.16 -24.46 14.65
N GLN A 86 -12.03 -25.28 15.26
CA GLN A 86 -13.15 -24.82 16.08
C GLN A 86 -12.70 -24.14 17.37
N ASP A 87 -11.62 -24.62 18.00
CA ASP A 87 -11.05 -23.96 19.19
C ASP A 87 -10.57 -22.55 18.85
N VAL A 88 -9.92 -22.39 17.69
CA VAL A 88 -9.43 -21.08 17.21
C VAL A 88 -10.58 -20.15 16.83
N TRP A 89 -11.53 -20.65 16.03
CA TRP A 89 -12.67 -19.87 15.56
C TRP A 89 -13.64 -19.45 16.67
N ALA A 90 -13.63 -20.12 17.82
CA ALA A 90 -14.42 -19.75 18.99
C ALA A 90 -13.91 -18.47 19.69
N GLN A 91 -12.67 -18.01 19.40
CA GLN A 91 -12.11 -16.81 20.00
C GLN A 91 -12.43 -15.54 19.19
N PRO A 92 -12.43 -14.35 19.83
CA PRO A 92 -12.47 -13.08 19.12
C PRO A 92 -11.26 -12.92 18.18
N GLY A 93 -11.47 -12.23 17.05
CA GLY A 93 -10.44 -12.05 16.02
C GLY A 93 -10.99 -12.06 14.60
N SER A 94 -10.16 -11.56 13.67
CA SER A 94 -10.31 -11.65 12.22
C SER A 94 -10.05 -13.08 11.71
N TYR A 95 -10.69 -13.44 10.59
CA TYR A 95 -10.45 -14.71 9.89
C TYR A 95 -9.24 -14.68 8.96
N SER A 96 -8.41 -13.64 9.02
CA SER A 96 -7.14 -13.58 8.29
C SER A 96 -6.04 -13.00 9.17
N ASN A 97 -4.84 -13.57 9.07
CA ASN A 97 -3.61 -12.96 9.61
C ASN A 97 -2.86 -12.16 8.53
N ASN A 98 -3.34 -12.14 7.27
CA ASN A 98 -2.55 -11.63 6.14
C ASN A 98 -2.46 -10.09 6.07
N GLY A 99 -2.68 -9.38 7.17
CA GLY A 99 -2.68 -7.92 7.22
C GLY A 99 -2.69 -7.35 8.64
N ASP A 100 -2.25 -8.11 9.64
CA ASP A 100 -2.26 -7.73 11.05
C ASP A 100 -0.87 -7.42 11.63
N ALA A 101 0.22 -7.74 10.94
CA ALA A 101 1.58 -7.54 11.47
C ALA A 101 1.87 -6.07 11.80
N GLY A 102 1.38 -5.15 10.97
CA GLY A 102 1.50 -3.70 11.23
C GLY A 102 0.80 -3.25 12.51
N ASP A 103 -0.31 -3.88 12.90
CA ASP A 103 -0.97 -3.59 14.18
C ASP A 103 -0.25 -4.27 15.34
N LEU A 104 0.09 -5.55 15.18
CA LEU A 104 0.79 -6.35 16.18
C LEU A 104 2.13 -5.73 16.63
N ASN A 105 2.81 -5.00 15.76
CA ASN A 105 4.12 -4.42 16.08
C ASN A 105 4.10 -3.24 17.07
N PHE A 106 2.98 -2.52 17.22
CA PHE A 106 2.95 -1.27 17.99
C PHE A 106 1.78 -1.20 18.98
N ASP A 107 2.10 -1.05 20.27
CA ASP A 107 1.12 -0.89 21.35
C ASP A 107 0.69 0.57 21.53
N SER A 108 -0.43 0.79 22.23
CA SER A 108 -0.90 2.13 22.58
C SER A 108 0.13 2.88 23.42
N GLY A 109 0.44 4.11 23.04
CA GLY A 109 1.46 4.95 23.65
C GLY A 109 2.88 4.71 23.12
N GLU A 110 3.09 3.72 22.26
CA GLU A 110 4.37 3.49 21.60
C GLU A 110 4.56 4.38 20.39
N THR A 111 5.82 4.71 20.13
CA THR A 111 6.20 5.42 18.92
C THR A 111 6.30 4.41 17.79
N PHE A 112 5.80 4.76 16.60
CA PHE A 112 5.98 3.92 15.40
C PHE A 112 6.87 4.57 14.34
N SER A 113 7.26 5.83 14.55
CA SER A 113 8.21 6.54 13.67
C SER A 113 8.92 7.65 14.44
N LYS A 114 10.24 7.75 14.25
CA LYS A 114 11.12 8.84 14.70
C LYS A 114 12.03 9.25 13.54
N LEU A 115 11.49 10.06 12.63
CA LEU A 115 12.13 10.35 11.35
C LEU A 115 13.00 11.60 11.41
N LEU A 116 14.29 11.47 11.12
CA LEU A 116 15.15 12.58 10.71
C LEU A 116 15.27 12.57 9.20
N LYS A 117 15.02 13.71 8.53
CA LYS A 117 15.18 13.82 7.08
C LYS A 117 15.71 15.18 6.62
N GLY A 118 16.37 15.18 5.47
CA GLY A 118 16.81 16.36 4.75
C GLY A 118 16.47 16.25 3.26
N THR A 119 15.89 17.31 2.70
CA THR A 119 15.52 17.41 1.28
C THR A 119 16.18 18.64 0.68
N HIS A 120 16.80 18.47 -0.48
CA HIS A 120 17.64 19.47 -1.14
C HIS A 120 17.25 19.65 -2.59
N ASP A 121 17.04 20.89 -3.01
CA ASP A 121 16.70 21.26 -4.37
C ASP A 121 17.84 22.10 -4.95
N LEU A 122 18.37 21.70 -6.11
CA LEU A 122 19.40 22.42 -6.86
C LEU A 122 18.85 22.77 -8.24
N SER A 123 18.84 24.06 -8.55
CA SER A 123 18.54 24.58 -9.89
C SER A 123 19.76 25.27 -10.45
N ILE A 124 20.10 24.96 -11.69
CA ILE A 124 21.15 25.63 -12.46
C ILE A 124 20.52 26.06 -13.78
N SER A 125 20.46 27.35 -14.06
CA SER A 125 19.84 27.86 -15.29
C SER A 125 20.72 28.88 -15.98
N LYS A 126 20.60 28.94 -17.30
CA LYS A 126 21.22 29.97 -18.13
C LYS A 126 20.36 30.22 -19.35
N ASP A 127 20.04 31.49 -19.58
CA ASP A 127 19.21 31.93 -20.70
C ASP A 127 17.87 31.15 -20.75
N ASN A 128 17.75 30.20 -21.69
CA ASN A 128 16.55 29.42 -21.96
C ASN A 128 16.70 27.93 -21.65
N TYR A 129 17.72 27.50 -20.90
CA TYR A 129 17.91 26.10 -20.52
C TYR A 129 18.44 25.95 -19.09
N GLY A 130 18.30 24.75 -18.54
CA GLY A 130 18.81 24.47 -17.21
C GLY A 130 18.78 22.99 -16.82
N LEU A 131 19.27 22.75 -15.61
CA LEU A 131 19.25 21.48 -14.90
C LEU A 131 18.50 21.70 -13.58
N PHE A 132 17.61 20.78 -13.26
CA PHE A 132 17.02 20.68 -11.94
C PHE A 132 17.36 19.32 -11.35
N THR A 133 17.73 19.30 -10.07
CA THR A 133 17.84 18.06 -9.31
C THR A 133 17.33 18.24 -7.90
N ARG A 134 16.69 17.20 -7.38
CA ARG A 134 16.24 17.08 -6.01
C ARG A 134 16.69 15.75 -5.45
N PHE A 135 17.28 15.78 -4.27
CA PHE A 135 17.62 14.56 -3.53
C PHE A 135 17.20 14.71 -2.07
N MET A 136 16.97 13.58 -1.42
CA MET A 136 16.66 13.53 0.00
C MET A 136 17.38 12.37 0.68
N TYR A 137 17.56 12.49 1.98
CA TYR A 137 17.91 11.37 2.84
C TYR A 137 17.03 11.35 4.07
N PHE A 138 16.86 10.17 4.64
CA PHE A 138 16.17 10.01 5.91
C PHE A 138 16.70 8.84 6.72
N TYR A 139 16.42 8.88 8.02
CA TYR A 139 16.67 7.80 8.96
C TYR A 139 15.55 7.81 10.01
N ASP A 140 14.83 6.70 10.13
CA ASP A 140 13.80 6.50 11.15
C ASP A 140 14.38 5.69 12.32
N PHE A 141 14.65 6.34 13.45
CA PHE A 141 15.24 5.69 14.62
C PHE A 141 14.32 4.64 15.26
N GLU A 142 12.99 4.79 15.11
CA GLU A 142 12.07 3.79 15.67
C GLU A 142 12.06 2.53 14.80
N LEU A 143 12.04 2.70 13.49
CA LEU A 143 12.08 1.55 12.59
C LEU A 143 13.45 0.88 12.60
N MET A 144 14.55 1.63 12.56
CA MET A 144 15.91 1.06 12.48
C MET A 144 16.40 0.43 13.78
N ASP A 145 16.08 1.01 14.94
CA ASP A 145 16.73 0.68 16.22
C ASP A 145 15.73 0.27 17.33
N GLY A 146 14.43 0.41 17.08
CA GLY A 146 13.38 0.12 18.06
C GLY A 146 12.98 -1.36 18.08
N ASP A 147 12.67 -1.87 19.27
CA ASP A 147 12.10 -3.20 19.44
C ASP A 147 10.63 -3.23 18.96
N ARG A 148 10.13 -4.42 18.58
CA ARG A 148 8.72 -4.63 18.24
C ARG A 148 7.97 -5.33 19.37
N ALA A 149 6.71 -4.95 19.57
CA ALA A 149 5.87 -5.58 20.58
C ALA A 149 5.55 -7.05 20.25
N TYR A 150 5.46 -7.39 18.97
CA TYR A 150 5.10 -8.72 18.50
C TYR A 150 6.31 -9.60 18.21
N VAL A 151 6.16 -10.86 18.63
CA VAL A 151 7.03 -11.97 18.27
C VAL A 151 6.11 -13.11 17.86
N ASN A 152 6.34 -13.67 16.68
CA ASN A 152 5.58 -14.80 16.19
C ASN A 152 5.76 -15.98 17.17
N PRO A 153 4.67 -16.52 17.75
CA PRO A 153 4.75 -17.52 18.81
C PRO A 153 5.27 -18.88 18.32
N THR A 154 5.35 -19.11 17.01
CA THR A 154 5.84 -20.36 16.44
C THR A 154 7.32 -20.34 16.11
N SER A 155 7.83 -19.25 15.55
CA SER A 155 9.24 -19.10 15.14
C SER A 155 10.10 -18.40 16.19
N GLY A 156 9.48 -17.62 17.08
CA GLY A 156 10.19 -16.71 17.98
C GLY A 156 10.82 -15.50 17.28
N GLN A 157 10.47 -15.23 16.01
CA GLN A 157 10.95 -14.07 15.26
C GLN A 157 9.97 -12.90 15.33
N GLY A 158 10.47 -11.67 15.30
CA GLY A 158 9.64 -10.48 15.12
C GLY A 158 9.32 -10.23 13.65
N VAL A 159 8.41 -9.30 13.37
CA VAL A 159 8.19 -8.79 12.01
C VAL A 159 8.93 -7.47 11.87
N ASP A 160 10.20 -7.51 11.45
CA ASP A 160 10.98 -6.30 11.27
C ASP A 160 10.92 -5.79 9.81
N PRO A 161 10.33 -4.61 9.56
CA PRO A 161 10.34 -4.02 8.23
C PRO A 161 11.75 -3.67 7.73
N CYS A 162 12.79 -3.68 8.56
CA CYS A 162 14.15 -3.29 8.17
C CYS A 162 15.10 -4.49 7.95
N ASP A 163 14.60 -5.73 8.07
CA ASP A 163 15.38 -6.97 7.91
C ASP A 163 15.66 -7.33 6.45
N ASP A 164 15.04 -6.65 5.49
CA ASP A 164 15.30 -6.77 4.07
C ASP A 164 15.77 -5.43 3.49
N ASP A 165 16.80 -5.47 2.64
CA ASP A 165 17.48 -4.28 2.12
C ASP A 165 16.52 -3.37 1.33
N ASP A 166 15.60 -3.95 0.55
CA ASP A 166 14.66 -3.17 -0.27
C ASP A 166 13.65 -2.42 0.62
N THR A 167 13.08 -3.09 1.64
CA THR A 167 12.20 -2.41 2.61
C THR A 167 12.93 -1.43 3.51
N LYS A 168 14.19 -1.71 3.84
CA LYS A 168 15.01 -0.81 4.63
C LYS A 168 15.21 0.51 3.91
N GLU A 169 15.53 0.47 2.63
CA GLU A 169 15.61 1.67 1.77
C GLU A 169 14.24 2.33 1.59
N GLN A 170 13.15 1.58 1.53
CA GLN A 170 11.81 2.17 1.42
C GLN A 170 11.41 2.94 2.69
N SER A 171 11.52 2.30 3.86
CA SER A 171 10.81 2.71 5.08
C SER A 171 11.71 3.19 6.19
N CYS A 172 12.92 2.65 6.31
CA CYS A 172 13.76 2.80 7.49
C CYS A 172 14.88 3.83 7.33
N ALA A 173 15.72 3.70 6.31
CA ALA A 173 16.81 4.63 6.04
C ALA A 173 17.23 4.63 4.57
N ASP A 174 17.40 5.81 3.98
CA ASP A 174 17.72 5.93 2.56
C ASP A 174 18.41 7.26 2.22
N LEU A 175 19.08 7.29 1.08
CA LEU A 175 19.51 8.46 0.33
C LEU A 175 19.03 8.29 -1.11
N ARG A 176 17.97 9.02 -1.49
CA ARG A 176 17.33 8.89 -2.80
C ARG A 176 17.40 10.16 -3.63
N LEU A 177 17.64 9.97 -4.91
CA LEU A 177 17.39 10.97 -5.93
C LEU A 177 15.89 10.98 -6.21
N LEU A 178 15.26 12.15 -6.09
CA LEU A 178 13.87 12.35 -6.46
C LEU A 178 13.84 12.80 -7.92
N ASP A 179 14.07 14.08 -8.18
CA ASP A 179 14.02 14.63 -9.53
C ASP A 179 15.44 14.83 -10.09
N ALA A 180 15.62 14.60 -11.39
CA ALA A 180 16.84 14.93 -12.12
C ALA A 180 16.54 15.07 -13.61
N TYR A 181 16.37 16.29 -14.08
CA TYR A 181 16.06 16.56 -15.49
C TYR A 181 16.73 17.82 -16.00
N VAL A 182 17.04 17.80 -17.30
CA VAL A 182 17.39 18.99 -18.05
C VAL A 182 16.14 19.55 -18.71
N TRP A 183 16.09 20.87 -18.87
CA TRP A 183 14.98 21.55 -19.51
C TRP A 183 15.49 22.62 -20.47
N ALA A 184 14.69 22.91 -21.49
CA ALA A 184 14.94 23.99 -22.43
C ALA A 184 13.63 24.57 -22.95
N ASN A 185 13.61 25.90 -23.14
CA ASN A 185 12.49 26.67 -23.64
C ASN A 185 12.87 27.31 -24.99
N PHE A 186 11.96 27.30 -25.95
CA PHE A 186 12.18 27.84 -27.29
C PHE A 186 10.99 28.70 -27.69
N ASP A 187 11.29 29.87 -28.24
CA ASP A 187 10.29 30.76 -28.82
C ASP A 187 10.18 30.48 -30.31
N LEU A 188 9.30 29.56 -30.71
CA LEU A 188 9.08 29.26 -32.12
C LEU A 188 8.19 30.34 -32.75
N ASN A 189 8.32 30.50 -34.07
CA ASN A 189 7.52 31.44 -34.87
C ASN A 189 7.54 32.85 -34.24
N ASP A 190 8.72 33.45 -34.08
CA ASP A 190 8.91 34.78 -33.49
C ASP A 190 8.26 34.98 -32.10
N GLY A 191 8.14 33.91 -31.30
CA GLY A 191 7.57 33.94 -29.95
C GLY A 191 6.06 33.69 -29.88
N TYR A 192 5.38 33.48 -31.01
CA TYR A 192 3.95 33.13 -31.01
C TYR A 192 3.69 31.68 -30.56
N ASN A 193 4.70 30.81 -30.61
CA ASN A 193 4.58 29.39 -30.28
C ASN A 193 5.68 28.98 -29.29
N PRO A 194 5.50 29.24 -27.99
CA PRO A 194 6.46 28.81 -26.98
C PRO A 194 6.47 27.28 -26.87
N LEU A 195 7.68 26.69 -26.86
CA LEU A 195 7.93 25.26 -26.70
C LEU A 195 8.81 25.04 -25.47
N SER A 196 8.31 24.29 -24.49
CA SER A 196 9.09 23.83 -23.34
C SER A 196 9.35 22.34 -23.45
N ILE A 197 10.57 21.90 -23.17
CA ILE A 197 10.95 20.47 -23.17
C ILE A 197 11.65 20.14 -21.85
N ARG A 198 11.34 18.97 -21.28
CA ARG A 198 12.03 18.37 -20.13
C ARG A 198 12.43 16.94 -20.44
N LEU A 199 13.67 16.57 -20.13
CA LEU A 199 14.18 15.20 -20.30
C LEU A 199 14.91 14.75 -19.04
N GLY A 200 14.47 13.62 -18.48
CA GLY A 200 15.06 13.02 -17.28
C GLY A 200 14.01 12.48 -16.32
N GLN A 201 14.43 12.24 -15.08
CA GLN A 201 13.56 11.80 -13.99
C GLN A 201 12.74 12.97 -13.47
N GLN A 202 11.42 12.89 -13.60
CA GLN A 202 10.51 13.97 -13.26
C GLN A 202 9.10 13.43 -12.96
N VAL A 203 8.27 14.30 -12.39
CA VAL A 203 6.84 14.07 -12.17
C VAL A 203 6.03 14.99 -13.09
N VAL A 204 4.98 14.46 -13.72
CA VAL A 204 4.03 15.24 -14.53
C VAL A 204 2.65 15.16 -13.89
N ASN A 205 2.26 16.23 -13.20
CA ASN A 205 0.95 16.32 -12.58
C ASN A 205 -0.07 16.85 -13.58
N TRP A 206 -0.99 15.99 -14.01
CA TRP A 206 -2.17 16.32 -14.80
C TRP A 206 -3.45 16.06 -13.99
N GLY A 207 -4.50 16.81 -14.30
CA GLY A 207 -5.78 16.76 -13.57
C GLY A 207 -5.99 17.94 -12.63
N GLU A 208 -7.18 17.98 -12.05
CA GLU A 208 -7.68 19.05 -11.17
C GLU A 208 -8.07 18.52 -9.77
N SER A 209 -8.22 17.21 -9.64
CA SER A 209 -8.44 16.59 -8.33
C SER A 209 -7.23 16.74 -7.42
N THR A 210 -7.49 17.02 -6.14
CA THR A 210 -6.43 17.28 -5.15
C THR A 210 -6.53 16.40 -3.91
N LEU A 211 -7.72 15.90 -3.58
CA LEU A 211 -8.01 15.19 -2.33
C LEU A 211 -8.44 13.73 -2.52
N ILE A 212 -9.03 13.38 -3.66
CA ILE A 212 -9.46 12.00 -3.96
C ILE A 212 -8.57 11.47 -5.08
N SER A 213 -7.86 10.36 -4.82
CA SER A 213 -6.91 9.81 -5.81
C SER A 213 -7.62 9.16 -7.01
N HIS A 214 -6.83 8.59 -7.93
CA HIS A 214 -7.32 7.83 -9.09
C HIS A 214 -8.04 8.69 -10.14
N GLY A 215 -7.77 10.00 -10.13
CA GLY A 215 -8.12 10.95 -11.18
C GLY A 215 -7.24 10.84 -12.42
N ILE A 216 -7.05 11.92 -13.17
CA ILE A 216 -6.21 11.96 -14.39
C ILE A 216 -4.73 11.69 -14.09
N ASN A 217 -4.28 12.01 -12.87
CA ASN A 217 -2.90 11.81 -12.44
C ASN A 217 -2.55 10.32 -12.30
N VAL A 218 -1.51 9.88 -13.03
CA VAL A 218 -1.05 8.47 -13.08
C VAL A 218 0.36 8.27 -12.49
N ASN A 219 0.92 9.26 -11.78
CA ASN A 219 2.26 9.13 -11.21
C ASN A 219 2.28 8.06 -10.11
N PRO A 220 3.35 7.26 -10.01
CA PRO A 220 3.55 6.35 -8.88
C PRO A 220 3.81 7.14 -7.59
N VAL A 221 3.38 6.57 -6.47
CA VAL A 221 3.40 7.22 -5.15
C VAL A 221 4.04 6.31 -4.11
N ASP A 222 4.78 6.90 -3.18
CA ASP A 222 5.29 6.28 -1.96
C ASP A 222 4.34 6.58 -0.80
N ILE A 223 3.54 5.58 -0.42
CA ILE A 223 2.49 5.73 0.60
C ILE A 223 3.10 5.83 2.00
N ASP A 224 4.22 5.16 2.26
CA ASP A 224 4.94 5.27 3.54
C ASP A 224 5.44 6.70 3.76
N ARG A 225 5.98 7.34 2.72
CA ARG A 225 6.40 8.74 2.81
C ARG A 225 5.24 9.70 2.99
N LEU A 226 4.06 9.45 2.41
CA LEU A 226 2.86 10.27 2.63
C LEU A 226 2.36 10.26 4.08
N LYS A 227 2.60 9.17 4.80
CA LYS A 227 2.13 8.99 6.19
C LYS A 227 3.21 9.23 7.24
N ALA A 228 4.44 9.54 6.81
CA ALA A 228 5.54 9.88 7.69
C ALA A 228 5.29 11.22 8.44
N PRO A 229 5.83 11.40 9.66
CA PRO A 229 5.72 12.67 10.35
C PRO A 229 6.41 13.77 9.55
N GLY A 230 5.71 14.88 9.34
CA GLY A 230 6.21 16.00 8.53
C GLY A 230 6.29 15.73 7.02
N ALA A 231 5.57 14.72 6.50
CA ALA A 231 5.52 14.39 5.08
C ALA A 231 5.28 15.61 4.18
N GLU A 232 6.05 15.69 3.08
CA GLU A 232 5.86 16.68 2.04
C GLU A 232 5.46 16.00 0.73
N LEU A 233 4.56 16.61 -0.05
CA LEU A 233 4.04 16.01 -1.29
C LEU A 233 5.15 15.71 -2.32
N LYS A 234 6.20 16.53 -2.33
CA LYS A 234 7.37 16.33 -3.21
C LYS A 234 8.20 15.09 -2.88
N GLU A 235 8.05 14.53 -1.68
CA GLU A 235 8.73 13.28 -1.26
C GLU A 235 7.88 12.04 -1.55
N ALA A 236 6.59 12.24 -1.81
CA ALA A 236 5.62 11.18 -2.01
C ALA A 236 5.52 10.72 -3.47
N PHE A 237 5.63 11.62 -4.43
CA PHE A 237 5.65 11.21 -5.83
C PHE A 237 7.00 10.59 -6.19
N ILE A 238 6.97 9.43 -6.83
CA ILE A 238 8.17 8.73 -7.29
C ILE A 238 8.47 9.22 -8.72
N PRO A 239 9.56 9.96 -8.96
CA PRO A 239 9.82 10.50 -10.28
C PRO A 239 10.29 9.40 -11.24
N VAL A 240 9.92 9.51 -12.51
CA VAL A 240 10.22 8.48 -13.52
C VAL A 240 10.90 9.11 -14.74
N GLY A 241 11.76 8.35 -15.40
CA GLY A 241 12.43 8.76 -16.63
C GLY A 241 11.44 9.00 -17.78
N MET A 242 11.35 10.24 -18.25
CA MET A 242 10.49 10.61 -19.37
C MET A 242 11.02 11.80 -20.18
N LEU A 243 10.55 11.89 -21.42
CA LEU A 243 10.53 13.10 -22.21
C LEU A 243 9.15 13.74 -22.07
N TRP A 244 9.08 15.01 -21.67
CA TRP A 244 7.87 15.81 -21.65
C TRP A 244 8.06 17.07 -22.52
N ALA A 245 7.03 17.47 -23.24
CA ALA A 245 7.01 18.69 -24.04
C ALA A 245 5.67 19.41 -23.95
N SER A 246 5.70 20.75 -23.99
CA SER A 246 4.53 21.63 -24.04
C SER A 246 4.71 22.67 -25.14
N LEU A 247 3.75 22.74 -26.05
CA LEU A 247 3.74 23.65 -27.19
C LEU A 247 2.49 24.52 -27.17
N GLY A 248 2.66 25.84 -27.06
CA GLY A 248 1.59 26.79 -27.34
C GLY A 248 1.29 26.79 -28.83
N LEU A 249 0.09 26.35 -29.23
CA LEU A 249 -0.36 26.32 -30.63
C LEU A 249 -0.95 27.69 -31.04
N THR A 250 -1.67 28.32 -30.13
CA THR A 250 -2.22 29.68 -30.23
C THR A 250 -2.13 30.36 -28.86
N GLU A 251 -2.59 31.60 -28.75
CA GLU A 251 -2.68 32.31 -27.46
C GLU A 251 -3.55 31.58 -26.42
N ASN A 252 -4.47 30.72 -26.86
CA ASN A 252 -5.47 30.07 -26.00
C ASN A 252 -5.43 28.53 -26.07
N ILE A 253 -4.57 27.93 -26.90
CA ILE A 253 -4.52 26.47 -27.10
C ILE A 253 -3.10 25.99 -26.87
N THR A 254 -2.95 25.02 -25.97
CA THR A 254 -1.68 24.37 -25.64
C THR A 254 -1.78 22.87 -25.88
N LEU A 255 -0.77 22.30 -26.53
CA LEU A 255 -0.61 20.86 -26.69
C LEU A 255 0.57 20.41 -25.83
N GLU A 256 0.31 19.49 -24.91
CA GLU A 256 1.35 18.83 -24.12
C GLU A 256 1.40 17.34 -24.45
N GLY A 257 2.58 16.75 -24.28
CA GLY A 257 2.73 15.31 -24.35
C GLY A 257 3.93 14.82 -23.57
N PHE A 258 3.87 13.55 -23.16
CA PHE A 258 5.00 12.85 -22.60
C PHE A 258 5.17 11.47 -23.22
N TYR A 259 6.41 11.00 -23.22
CA TYR A 259 6.79 9.61 -23.44
C TYR A 259 7.67 9.16 -22.28
N GLN A 260 7.19 8.18 -21.53
CA GLN A 260 7.88 7.61 -20.39
C GLN A 260 8.65 6.35 -20.86
N TYR A 261 9.90 6.24 -20.43
CA TYR A 261 10.82 5.15 -20.81
C TYR A 261 11.35 4.38 -19.60
N GLN A 262 10.78 4.62 -18.42
CA GLN A 262 11.10 3.94 -17.18
C GLN A 262 9.81 3.78 -16.38
N TRP A 263 9.50 2.57 -15.93
CA TRP A 263 8.37 2.27 -15.07
C TRP A 263 8.78 2.22 -13.59
N HIS A 264 7.83 2.50 -12.69
CA HIS A 264 7.98 2.35 -11.25
C HIS A 264 6.64 2.03 -10.59
N GLU A 265 6.62 1.07 -9.67
CA GLU A 265 5.45 0.75 -8.84
C GLU A 265 5.15 1.83 -7.79
N THR A 266 3.89 1.85 -7.34
CA THR A 266 3.47 2.53 -6.12
C THR A 266 3.96 1.72 -4.94
N ARG A 267 4.72 2.34 -4.04
CA ARG A 267 5.21 1.69 -2.83
C ARG A 267 4.10 1.63 -1.79
N LEU A 268 3.61 0.42 -1.53
CA LEU A 268 2.67 0.14 -0.47
C LEU A 268 3.38 0.11 0.89
N PRO A 269 2.69 0.40 2.02
CA PRO A 269 3.31 0.32 3.32
C PRO A 269 3.93 -1.05 3.60
N ALA A 270 5.24 -1.07 3.85
CA ALA A 270 6.00 -2.31 4.03
C ALA A 270 5.44 -3.19 5.16
N ALA A 271 5.52 -4.51 5.01
CA ALA A 271 5.01 -5.45 6.02
C ALA A 271 5.62 -5.15 7.40
N GLY A 272 4.78 -5.11 8.44
CA GLY A 272 5.20 -4.75 9.80
C GLY A 272 5.28 -3.24 10.11
N THR A 273 5.11 -2.35 9.13
CA THR A 273 4.99 -0.90 9.42
C THR A 273 3.58 -0.55 9.91
N TYR A 274 3.46 0.54 10.68
CA TYR A 274 2.20 0.93 11.36
C TYR A 274 1.03 1.30 10.44
N PHE A 275 1.22 1.42 9.12
CA PHE A 275 0.09 1.62 8.20
C PHE A 275 -0.04 0.50 7.18
N SER A 276 0.70 -0.59 7.35
CA SER A 276 0.54 -1.80 6.57
C SER A 276 -0.71 -2.55 7.02
N THR A 277 -1.53 -2.88 6.03
CA THR A 277 -2.78 -3.64 6.14
C THR A 277 -2.75 -4.88 5.25
N ASN A 278 -1.56 -5.23 4.74
CA ASN A 278 -1.33 -6.42 3.93
C ASN A 278 0.12 -6.89 4.14
N ASP A 279 0.26 -8.09 4.68
CA ASP A 279 1.53 -8.62 5.16
C ASP A 279 2.32 -9.35 4.08
N PHE A 280 1.76 -9.51 2.88
CA PHE A 280 2.40 -10.28 1.81
C PHE A 280 2.54 -9.53 0.49
N ALA A 281 1.59 -8.68 0.09
CA ALA A 281 1.64 -7.94 -1.17
C ALA A 281 2.69 -6.82 -1.14
N ALA A 282 2.92 -6.22 0.03
CA ALA A 282 3.96 -5.21 0.23
C ALA A 282 5.38 -5.80 0.12
N GLU A 283 6.37 -4.91 0.05
CA GLU A 283 7.78 -5.29 0.10
C GLU A 283 8.10 -5.98 1.44
N ASN A 284 9.07 -6.89 1.43
CA ASN A 284 9.37 -7.84 2.52
C ASN A 284 8.22 -8.81 2.93
N GLY A 285 7.08 -8.78 2.24
CA GLY A 285 5.95 -9.64 2.58
C GLY A 285 6.19 -11.15 2.39
N TYR A 286 7.29 -11.55 1.74
CA TYR A 286 7.66 -12.96 1.60
C TYR A 286 7.99 -13.65 2.93
N GLN A 287 8.38 -12.87 3.97
CA GLN A 287 8.74 -13.42 5.27
C GLN A 287 7.54 -13.94 6.06
N GLN A 288 6.33 -13.42 5.82
CA GLN A 288 5.14 -13.78 6.60
C GLN A 288 4.39 -14.99 6.03
N ASN A 289 4.73 -15.41 4.80
CA ASN A 289 3.91 -16.28 3.96
C ASN A 289 2.45 -15.77 3.83
N VAL A 290 1.72 -16.32 2.87
CA VAL A 290 0.28 -16.09 2.77
C VAL A 290 -0.43 -17.21 3.52
N GLN A 291 -1.12 -16.90 4.60
CA GLN A 291 -1.76 -17.89 5.46
C GLN A 291 -2.99 -18.51 4.78
N LEU A 292 -3.05 -19.85 4.74
CA LEU A 292 -4.21 -20.63 4.32
C LEU A 292 -4.95 -21.18 5.55
N GLY A 293 -6.27 -21.22 5.46
CA GLY A 293 -7.11 -21.87 6.47
C GLY A 293 -7.79 -20.91 7.44
N PHE A 294 -7.88 -19.62 7.12
CA PHE A 294 -8.77 -18.68 7.81
C PHE A 294 -8.53 -18.63 9.32
N THR A 295 -7.26 -18.48 9.71
CA THR A 295 -6.75 -18.51 11.10
C THR A 295 -6.93 -19.84 11.85
N SER A 296 -7.32 -20.93 11.18
CA SER A 296 -7.43 -22.24 11.84
C SER A 296 -6.09 -22.87 12.22
N ASN A 297 -5.00 -22.34 11.68
CA ASN A 297 -3.63 -22.72 12.00
C ASN A 297 -2.95 -21.55 12.72
N SER A 298 -1.83 -21.83 13.39
CA SER A 298 -0.93 -20.77 13.84
C SER A 298 -0.49 -19.88 12.67
N ASP A 299 0.01 -18.69 12.98
CA ASP A 299 0.61 -17.80 11.99
C ASP A 299 1.98 -18.33 11.57
N ILE A 300 2.05 -18.97 10.40
CA ILE A 300 3.23 -19.69 9.91
C ILE A 300 4.10 -18.76 9.07
N ASP A 301 5.11 -18.16 9.69
CA ASP A 301 6.10 -17.36 8.97
C ASP A 301 7.13 -18.23 8.24
N LEU A 302 7.99 -17.59 7.42
CA LEU A 302 9.00 -18.26 6.62
C LEU A 302 10.07 -18.92 7.49
N ALA A 303 10.41 -18.33 8.64
CA ALA A 303 11.39 -18.88 9.58
C ALA A 303 10.91 -20.23 10.15
N PHE A 304 9.67 -20.30 10.63
CA PHE A 304 9.05 -21.54 11.08
C PHE A 304 8.98 -22.57 9.95
N LEU A 305 8.54 -22.16 8.76
CA LEU A 305 8.40 -23.06 7.61
C LEU A 305 9.74 -23.69 7.22
N THR A 306 10.77 -22.86 7.00
CA THR A 306 12.09 -23.33 6.57
C THR A 306 12.75 -24.21 7.61
N ASP A 307 12.69 -23.87 8.89
CA ASP A 307 13.21 -24.71 9.98
C ASP A 307 12.54 -26.09 10.00
N ASN A 308 11.21 -26.14 9.90
CA ASN A 308 10.49 -27.41 9.89
C ASN A 308 10.75 -28.25 8.64
N LEU A 309 10.90 -27.64 7.46
CA LEU A 309 11.23 -28.35 6.23
C LEU A 309 12.66 -28.91 6.30
N ASN A 310 13.63 -28.14 6.78
CA ASN A 310 15.01 -28.59 6.97
C ASN A 310 15.13 -29.74 7.99
N ASN A 311 14.26 -29.76 9.00
CA ASN A 311 14.19 -30.82 10.00
C ASN A 311 13.23 -31.97 9.65
N LEU A 312 12.57 -31.93 8.48
CA LEU A 312 11.53 -32.89 8.09
C LEU A 312 12.05 -34.34 8.08
N MET A 313 13.22 -34.57 7.47
CA MET A 313 13.78 -35.92 7.33
C MET A 313 14.21 -36.52 8.67
N ALA A 314 14.75 -35.70 9.57
CA ALA A 314 15.10 -36.12 10.92
C ALA A 314 13.85 -36.48 11.73
N THR A 315 12.82 -35.61 11.67
CA THR A 315 11.53 -35.82 12.33
C THR A 315 10.83 -37.07 11.81
N TYR A 316 10.80 -37.26 10.49
CA TYR A 316 10.27 -38.46 9.84
C TYR A 316 10.94 -39.74 10.36
N GLY A 317 12.27 -39.76 10.46
CA GLY A 317 13.00 -40.92 10.98
C GLY A 317 12.60 -41.30 12.41
N GLN A 318 12.39 -40.30 13.26
CA GLN A 318 11.93 -40.52 14.65
C GLN A 318 10.49 -41.05 14.71
N VAL A 319 9.59 -40.46 13.92
CA VAL A 319 8.18 -40.88 13.87
C VAL A 319 8.05 -42.28 13.31
N ALA A 320 8.72 -42.58 12.19
CA ALA A 320 8.72 -43.91 11.58
C ALA A 320 9.22 -44.98 12.56
N ALA A 321 10.32 -44.70 13.27
CA ALA A 321 10.85 -45.59 14.31
C ALA A 321 9.84 -45.77 15.47
N SER A 322 9.19 -44.70 15.92
CA SER A 322 8.20 -44.75 17.00
C SER A 322 6.96 -45.59 16.65
N GLN A 323 6.60 -45.63 15.36
CA GLN A 323 5.47 -46.40 14.83
C GLN A 323 5.87 -47.81 14.35
N GLY A 324 7.16 -48.17 14.42
CA GLY A 324 7.67 -49.45 13.91
C GLY A 324 7.55 -49.59 12.38
N ILE A 325 7.52 -48.48 11.65
CA ILE A 325 7.40 -48.44 10.19
C ILE A 325 8.81 -48.42 9.58
N ASP A 326 9.08 -49.34 8.66
CA ASP A 326 10.30 -49.32 7.85
C ASP A 326 10.29 -48.09 6.91
N PRO A 327 11.25 -47.16 7.02
CA PRO A 327 11.29 -45.95 6.20
C PRO A 327 11.38 -46.19 4.69
N SER A 328 11.87 -47.37 4.28
CA SER A 328 11.98 -47.76 2.86
C SER A 328 10.71 -48.41 2.31
N SER A 329 9.78 -48.78 3.18
CA SER A 329 8.51 -49.42 2.80
C SER A 329 7.54 -48.41 2.17
N ALA A 330 6.53 -48.92 1.44
CA ALA A 330 5.45 -48.08 0.90
C ALA A 330 4.71 -47.31 2.01
N ALA A 331 4.56 -47.91 3.20
CA ALA A 331 3.97 -47.23 4.36
C ALA A 331 4.86 -46.08 4.88
N GLY A 332 6.18 -46.26 4.87
CA GLY A 332 7.14 -45.21 5.21
C GLY A 332 7.10 -44.05 4.21
N GLN A 333 7.11 -44.35 2.91
CA GLN A 333 6.99 -43.33 1.86
C GLN A 333 5.67 -42.55 1.96
N GLN A 334 4.56 -43.22 2.25
CA GLN A 334 3.26 -42.56 2.46
C GLN A 334 3.27 -41.69 3.72
N LEU A 335 3.88 -42.14 4.81
CA LEU A 335 4.03 -41.36 6.04
C LEU A 335 4.81 -40.07 5.77
N LEU A 336 5.96 -40.14 5.09
CA LEU A 336 6.75 -38.97 4.73
C LEU A 336 5.96 -38.00 3.84
N ALA A 337 5.26 -38.52 2.83
CA ALA A 337 4.43 -37.69 1.96
C ALA A 337 3.31 -36.97 2.73
N ASN A 338 2.64 -37.66 3.66
CA ASN A 338 1.60 -37.06 4.51
C ASN A 338 2.16 -36.00 5.46
N MET A 339 3.36 -36.24 6.02
CA MET A 339 4.04 -35.25 6.86
C MET A 339 4.42 -34.00 6.04
N TYR A 340 4.90 -34.17 4.82
CA TYR A 340 5.21 -33.04 3.93
C TYR A 340 3.96 -32.27 3.52
N LEU A 341 2.85 -32.95 3.19
CA LEU A 341 1.60 -32.30 2.81
C LEU A 341 1.01 -31.39 3.90
N ALA A 342 1.43 -31.52 5.15
CA ALA A 342 0.97 -30.66 6.23
C ALA A 342 1.41 -29.18 6.11
N TYR A 343 2.41 -28.87 5.28
CA TYR A 343 2.92 -27.51 5.06
C TYR A 343 2.27 -26.80 3.85
N PRO A 344 2.30 -27.35 2.61
CA PRO A 344 1.71 -26.69 1.44
C PRO A 344 0.18 -26.60 1.47
N THR A 345 -0.46 -27.25 2.44
CA THR A 345 -1.90 -27.11 2.71
C THR A 345 -2.24 -26.02 3.73
N LYS A 346 -1.23 -25.30 4.26
CA LYS A 346 -1.40 -24.27 5.30
C LYS A 346 -0.86 -22.89 4.92
N VAL A 347 0.05 -22.81 3.94
CA VAL A 347 0.56 -21.52 3.47
C VAL A 347 0.78 -21.51 1.95
N VAL A 348 0.66 -20.32 1.38
CA VAL A 348 1.09 -19.98 0.02
C VAL A 348 2.39 -19.17 0.13
N LEU A 349 3.35 -19.47 -0.74
CA LEU A 349 4.65 -18.81 -0.74
C LEU A 349 4.60 -17.51 -1.57
N LYS A 350 5.47 -16.56 -1.27
CA LYS A 350 5.80 -15.45 -2.18
C LYS A 350 7.31 -15.45 -2.38
N GLY A 351 7.77 -15.22 -3.61
CA GLY A 351 9.20 -15.08 -3.89
C GLY A 351 9.78 -13.79 -3.28
N LYS A 352 11.07 -13.81 -2.95
CA LYS A 352 11.81 -12.63 -2.47
C LYS A 352 12.13 -11.69 -3.65
N GLY A 353 11.98 -10.38 -3.45
CA GLY A 353 12.29 -9.37 -4.47
C GLY A 353 11.61 -9.67 -5.81
N TYR A 354 12.39 -9.72 -6.89
CA TYR A 354 11.89 -9.97 -8.25
C TYR A 354 11.24 -11.35 -8.44
N ASP A 355 11.55 -12.36 -7.62
CA ASP A 355 10.88 -13.67 -7.72
C ASP A 355 9.42 -13.61 -7.24
N GLY A 356 9.04 -12.56 -6.52
CA GLY A 356 7.69 -12.32 -6.01
C GLY A 356 6.81 -11.46 -6.91
N LYS A 357 7.34 -10.95 -8.04
CA LYS A 357 6.61 -10.01 -8.91
C LYS A 357 6.89 -10.21 -10.40
N THR A 358 5.90 -9.84 -11.21
CA THR A 358 6.01 -9.67 -12.66
C THR A 358 5.84 -8.19 -12.97
N GLU A 359 6.96 -7.52 -13.26
CA GLU A 359 6.98 -6.12 -13.68
C GLU A 359 6.63 -5.97 -15.16
N PRO A 360 6.03 -4.85 -15.58
CA PRO A 360 5.78 -4.56 -16.98
C PRO A 360 7.05 -4.05 -17.67
N ASP A 361 7.01 -3.97 -19.00
CA ASP A 361 8.03 -3.30 -19.77
C ASP A 361 8.13 -1.80 -19.40
N ASP A 362 9.34 -1.25 -19.44
CA ASP A 362 9.59 0.18 -19.21
C ASP A 362 8.96 1.09 -20.30
N GLY A 363 8.71 0.54 -21.49
CA GLY A 363 8.21 1.23 -22.68
C GLY A 363 6.69 1.39 -22.71
N GLY A 364 6.12 1.76 -23.86
CA GLY A 364 4.66 1.74 -24.09
C GLY A 364 3.86 2.86 -23.42
N GLN A 365 4.47 3.67 -22.54
CA GLN A 365 3.75 4.63 -21.70
C GLN A 365 3.86 6.06 -22.25
N TYR A 366 2.72 6.68 -22.55
CA TYR A 366 2.67 8.02 -23.13
C TYR A 366 1.37 8.74 -22.78
N GLY A 367 1.40 10.06 -22.90
CA GLY A 367 0.21 10.89 -22.67
C GLY A 367 0.17 12.09 -23.60
N LEU A 368 -1.04 12.53 -23.91
CA LEU A 368 -1.33 13.76 -24.65
C LEU A 368 -2.38 14.57 -23.88
N ARG A 369 -2.17 15.88 -23.80
CA ARG A 369 -3.12 16.85 -23.24
C ARG A 369 -3.34 17.99 -24.23
N LEU A 370 -4.59 18.31 -24.51
CA LEU A 370 -5.00 19.51 -25.24
C LEU A 370 -5.69 20.47 -24.26
N GLY A 371 -5.00 21.55 -23.88
CA GLY A 371 -5.54 22.60 -23.03
C GLY A 371 -6.11 23.76 -23.86
N MET A 372 -7.26 24.27 -23.44
CA MET A 372 -7.97 25.39 -24.05
C MET A 372 -8.32 26.40 -22.97
N PHE A 373 -7.80 27.61 -23.08
CA PHE A 373 -8.21 28.77 -22.28
C PHE A 373 -9.37 29.48 -22.97
N LEU A 374 -10.46 29.75 -22.25
CA LEU A 374 -11.71 30.31 -22.77
C LEU A 374 -12.03 31.62 -22.06
N PRO A 375 -11.47 32.77 -22.51
CA PRO A 375 -11.70 34.08 -21.89
C PRO A 375 -13.19 34.46 -21.83
N GLU A 376 -13.95 34.10 -22.88
CA GLU A 376 -15.38 34.42 -22.97
C GLU A 376 -16.23 33.62 -21.97
N TRP A 377 -15.66 32.58 -21.35
CA TRP A 377 -16.32 31.73 -20.36
C TRP A 377 -15.79 32.03 -18.96
N ASN A 378 -15.54 33.31 -18.65
CA ASN A 378 -15.04 33.73 -17.35
C ASN A 378 -13.68 33.07 -17.05
N ASP A 379 -12.74 33.23 -17.99
CA ASP A 379 -11.37 32.73 -17.90
C ASP A 379 -11.30 31.22 -17.55
N THR A 380 -12.23 30.43 -18.11
CA THR A 380 -12.29 28.99 -17.84
C THR A 380 -11.24 28.26 -18.65
N GLU A 381 -10.51 27.34 -18.01
CA GLU A 381 -9.68 26.37 -18.72
C GLU A 381 -10.42 25.05 -18.86
N VAL A 382 -10.30 24.44 -20.03
CA VAL A 382 -10.78 23.08 -20.33
C VAL A 382 -9.62 22.29 -20.91
N ALA A 383 -9.45 21.04 -20.49
CA ALA A 383 -8.44 20.16 -21.06
C ALA A 383 -8.99 18.78 -21.39
N LEU A 384 -8.49 18.21 -22.50
CA LEU A 384 -8.74 16.84 -22.93
C LEU A 384 -7.47 16.02 -22.80
N TYR A 385 -7.60 14.77 -22.36
CA TYR A 385 -6.47 13.89 -22.06
C TYR A 385 -6.63 12.53 -22.73
N HIS A 386 -5.51 11.99 -23.20
CA HIS A 386 -5.38 10.58 -23.55
C HIS A 386 -4.04 10.07 -22.98
N VAL A 387 -4.07 8.98 -22.22
CA VAL A 387 -2.88 8.38 -21.61
C VAL A 387 -2.92 6.87 -21.81
N ASN A 388 -1.80 6.27 -22.21
CA ASN A 388 -1.54 4.83 -22.09
C ASN A 388 -0.51 4.63 -20.98
N TYR A 389 -0.84 3.82 -19.97
CA TYR A 389 0.06 3.55 -18.85
C TYR A 389 -0.07 2.11 -18.36
N HIS A 390 0.95 1.61 -17.67
CA HIS A 390 0.90 0.31 -17.01
C HIS A 390 0.48 0.49 -15.56
N SER A 391 -0.22 -0.49 -14.98
CA SER A 391 -0.63 -0.45 -13.58
C SER A 391 0.58 -0.14 -12.69
N ARG A 392 0.41 0.77 -11.74
CA ARG A 392 1.42 1.04 -10.70
C ARG A 392 1.08 0.38 -9.39
N ARG A 393 -0.10 -0.23 -9.29
CA ARG A 393 -0.57 -0.86 -8.06
C ARG A 393 -0.58 -2.37 -8.27
N PRO A 394 -0.05 -3.15 -7.32
CA PRO A 394 0.04 -4.59 -7.50
C PRO A 394 -1.35 -5.20 -7.51
N LEU A 395 -1.53 -6.18 -8.39
CA LEU A 395 -2.59 -7.18 -8.28
C LEU A 395 -1.95 -8.52 -7.95
N ILE A 396 -2.66 -9.38 -7.24
CA ILE A 396 -2.18 -10.69 -6.83
C ILE A 396 -2.74 -11.73 -7.79
N SER A 397 -1.86 -12.38 -8.51
CA SER A 397 -2.10 -13.66 -9.20
C SER A 397 -1.33 -14.77 -8.47
N GLY A 398 -1.47 -16.02 -8.89
CA GLY A 398 -0.66 -17.07 -8.27
C GLY A 398 -0.63 -18.39 -9.01
N ARG A 399 0.48 -19.11 -8.86
CA ARG A 399 0.57 -20.51 -9.29
C ARG A 399 -0.08 -21.40 -8.25
N VAL A 400 -0.99 -22.27 -8.70
CA VAL A 400 -1.71 -23.18 -7.81
C VAL A 400 -0.81 -24.35 -7.38
N SER A 401 -1.15 -24.97 -6.26
CA SER A 401 -0.43 -26.11 -5.68
C SER A 401 -0.34 -27.30 -6.64
N ASN A 402 0.76 -28.04 -6.64
CA ASN A 402 0.90 -29.27 -7.42
C ASN A 402 1.12 -30.49 -6.53
N PHE A 403 0.01 -31.14 -6.14
CA PHE A 403 0.02 -32.34 -5.30
C PHE A 403 0.17 -33.66 -6.06
N THR A 404 0.67 -33.63 -7.31
CA THR A 404 0.98 -34.87 -8.03
C THR A 404 2.13 -35.61 -7.34
N GLN A 405 2.11 -36.95 -7.42
CA GLN A 405 3.17 -37.78 -6.82
C GLN A 405 4.56 -37.41 -7.32
N ALA A 406 4.69 -37.04 -8.61
CA ALA A 406 5.95 -36.61 -9.19
C ALA A 406 6.49 -35.32 -8.56
N SER A 407 5.62 -34.32 -8.34
CA SER A 407 5.99 -33.06 -7.70
C SER A 407 6.35 -33.25 -6.23
N LEU A 408 5.56 -34.03 -5.48
CA LEU A 408 5.88 -34.36 -4.08
C LEU A 408 7.24 -35.06 -3.94
N GLN A 409 7.56 -35.99 -4.85
CA GLN A 409 8.86 -36.67 -4.87
C GLN A 409 10.02 -35.72 -5.20
N GLN A 410 9.80 -34.75 -6.10
CA GLN A 410 10.81 -33.74 -6.45
C GLN A 410 11.11 -32.83 -5.27
N ASP A 411 10.07 -32.34 -4.60
CA ASP A 411 10.21 -31.49 -3.41
C ASP A 411 10.92 -32.23 -2.27
N LEU A 412 10.50 -33.47 -1.97
CA LEU A 412 11.13 -34.28 -0.94
C LEU A 412 12.59 -34.60 -1.26
N ALA A 413 12.92 -34.82 -2.53
CA ALA A 413 14.30 -34.99 -2.96
C ALA A 413 15.13 -33.72 -2.73
N MET A 414 14.57 -32.55 -3.05
CA MET A 414 15.22 -31.26 -2.78
C MET A 414 15.45 -31.06 -1.28
N ILE A 415 14.42 -31.23 -0.45
CA ILE A 415 14.50 -31.08 1.01
C ILE A 415 15.54 -32.03 1.62
N ALA A 416 15.68 -33.24 1.07
CA ALA A 416 16.64 -34.23 1.58
C ALA A 416 18.11 -33.90 1.25
N THR A 417 18.37 -33.05 0.26
CA THR A 417 19.75 -32.78 -0.22
C THR A 417 20.17 -31.32 -0.14
N THR A 418 19.22 -30.41 0.03
CA THR A 418 19.41 -28.96 -0.08
C THR A 418 18.75 -28.29 1.11
N GLU A 419 19.47 -27.39 1.78
CA GLU A 419 18.90 -26.52 2.80
C GLU A 419 17.88 -25.57 2.16
N ILE A 420 16.66 -25.57 2.70
CA ILE A 420 15.58 -24.69 2.29
C ILE A 420 15.76 -23.33 2.97
N THR A 421 15.76 -22.28 2.17
CA THR A 421 16.01 -20.89 2.56
C THR A 421 15.01 -19.97 1.87
N SER A 422 15.04 -18.66 2.17
CA SER A 422 14.23 -17.65 1.46
C SER A 422 14.41 -17.67 -0.06
N ASP A 423 15.60 -18.03 -0.53
CA ASP A 423 15.98 -17.87 -1.93
C ASP A 423 15.55 -19.07 -2.79
N ASN A 424 15.21 -20.21 -2.17
CA ASN A 424 14.87 -21.44 -2.90
C ASN A 424 13.56 -22.10 -2.43
N VAL A 425 12.92 -21.61 -1.37
CA VAL A 425 11.62 -22.16 -0.91
C VAL A 425 10.57 -22.08 -2.02
N SER A 426 10.63 -21.04 -2.84
CA SER A 426 9.77 -20.82 -4.00
C SER A 426 10.03 -21.79 -5.15
N ASP A 427 11.02 -22.68 -5.09
CA ASP A 427 11.21 -23.76 -6.07
C ASP A 427 10.29 -24.96 -5.80
N LEU A 428 9.84 -25.14 -4.55
CA LEU A 428 8.97 -26.25 -4.14
C LEU A 428 7.64 -26.19 -4.91
N LYS A 429 7.21 -27.32 -5.46
CA LYS A 429 6.08 -27.40 -6.39
C LYS A 429 4.76 -27.70 -5.71
N ALA A 430 4.78 -28.34 -4.55
CA ALA A 430 3.58 -28.66 -3.80
C ALA A 430 2.89 -27.41 -3.25
N PHE A 431 3.65 -26.36 -2.94
CA PHE A 431 3.11 -25.08 -2.48
C PHE A 431 2.52 -24.30 -3.64
N ALA A 432 1.38 -23.66 -3.39
CA ALA A 432 0.95 -22.53 -4.21
C ALA A 432 1.89 -21.33 -3.98
N LYS A 433 1.95 -20.44 -4.98
CA LYS A 433 2.85 -19.27 -5.00
C LYS A 433 2.07 -18.04 -5.43
N ALA A 434 2.06 -17.00 -4.60
CA ALA A 434 1.53 -15.69 -4.93
C ALA A 434 2.57 -14.88 -5.71
N THR A 435 2.10 -14.06 -6.63
CA THR A 435 2.93 -13.17 -7.46
C THR A 435 2.20 -11.85 -7.65
N ASN A 436 2.89 -10.74 -7.39
CA ASN A 436 2.39 -9.42 -7.75
C ASN A 436 2.49 -9.22 -9.26
N GLU A 437 1.42 -8.82 -9.91
CA GLU A 437 1.36 -8.51 -11.33
C GLU A 437 0.96 -7.04 -11.54
N TYR A 438 1.54 -6.43 -12.56
CA TYR A 438 1.31 -5.04 -12.95
C TYR A 438 0.86 -4.97 -14.41
N PRO A 439 -0.45 -5.12 -14.69
CA PRO A 439 -0.95 -5.23 -16.06
C PRO A 439 -0.63 -4.00 -16.92
N GLU A 440 -0.31 -4.26 -18.18
CA GLU A 440 0.07 -3.23 -19.16
C GLU A 440 -1.13 -2.61 -19.90
N ASP A 441 -0.87 -1.53 -20.63
CA ASP A 441 -1.79 -0.90 -21.60
C ASP A 441 -3.19 -0.48 -21.11
N ILE A 442 -3.25 0.09 -19.90
CA ILE A 442 -4.45 0.77 -19.40
C ILE A 442 -4.58 2.10 -20.12
N LYS A 443 -5.72 2.32 -20.79
CA LYS A 443 -5.99 3.52 -21.58
C LYS A 443 -6.91 4.44 -20.81
N LEU A 444 -6.47 5.66 -20.54
CA LEU A 444 -7.24 6.69 -19.85
C LEU A 444 -7.65 7.78 -20.84
N TYR A 445 -8.92 8.17 -20.81
CA TYR A 445 -9.46 9.33 -21.48
C TYR A 445 -10.02 10.29 -20.43
N GLY A 446 -9.54 11.52 -20.45
CA GLY A 446 -9.86 12.51 -19.43
C GLY A 446 -10.47 13.78 -20.01
N LEU A 447 -11.31 14.43 -19.21
CA LEU A 447 -11.72 15.82 -19.41
C LEU A 447 -11.58 16.53 -18.07
N SER A 448 -10.99 17.73 -18.08
CA SER A 448 -10.97 18.59 -16.90
C SER A 448 -11.41 20.01 -17.22
N PHE A 449 -11.90 20.71 -16.21
CA PHE A 449 -12.11 22.15 -16.28
C PHE A 449 -11.74 22.81 -14.96
N ASN A 450 -11.33 24.07 -15.02
CA ASN A 450 -11.20 24.94 -13.86
C ASN A 450 -11.70 26.36 -14.20
N THR A 451 -12.31 27.02 -13.23
CA THR A 451 -12.88 28.37 -13.38
C THR A 451 -12.99 29.05 -12.02
N SER A 452 -13.08 30.38 -11.98
CA SER A 452 -13.22 31.14 -10.74
C SER A 452 -14.44 32.04 -10.76
N LEU A 453 -15.39 31.83 -9.85
CA LEU A 453 -16.58 32.65 -9.69
C LEU A 453 -16.52 33.42 -8.36
N GLY A 454 -16.20 34.71 -8.44
CA GLY A 454 -15.97 35.54 -7.26
C GLY A 454 -14.78 35.02 -6.45
N GLU A 455 -15.00 34.74 -5.17
CA GLU A 455 -13.97 34.23 -4.24
C GLU A 455 -13.87 32.68 -4.23
N THR A 456 -14.60 32.00 -5.13
CA THR A 456 -14.62 30.54 -5.21
C THR A 456 -13.99 30.06 -6.51
N ALA A 457 -12.93 29.27 -6.41
CA ALA A 457 -12.41 28.48 -7.51
C ALA A 457 -13.15 27.15 -7.57
N PHE A 458 -13.60 26.78 -8.77
CA PHE A 458 -14.24 25.50 -9.06
C PHE A 458 -13.39 24.73 -10.06
N ALA A 459 -13.23 23.45 -9.82
CA ALA A 459 -12.60 22.56 -10.77
C ALA A 459 -13.32 21.22 -10.80
N GLY A 460 -13.23 20.52 -11.92
CA GLY A 460 -13.80 19.18 -12.03
C GLY A 460 -13.11 18.37 -13.09
N GLU A 461 -13.15 17.06 -12.92
CA GLU A 461 -12.60 16.12 -13.88
C GLU A 461 -13.48 14.89 -14.04
N PHE A 462 -13.45 14.36 -15.25
CA PHE A 462 -14.03 13.08 -15.62
C PHE A 462 -12.91 12.22 -16.21
N THR A 463 -12.84 10.97 -15.77
CA THR A 463 -11.92 9.97 -16.30
C THR A 463 -12.65 8.71 -16.69
N PHE A 464 -12.36 8.21 -17.88
CA PHE A 464 -12.74 6.87 -18.33
C PHE A 464 -11.49 6.03 -18.51
N ARG A 465 -11.41 4.88 -17.85
CA ARG A 465 -10.32 3.90 -18.05
C ARG A 465 -10.87 2.71 -18.81
N GLU A 466 -10.18 2.34 -19.88
CA GLU A 466 -10.34 1.09 -20.59
C GLU A 466 -9.31 0.09 -20.08
N ASP A 467 -9.75 -1.16 -19.91
CA ASP A 467 -8.92 -2.26 -19.43
C ASP A 467 -8.36 -2.06 -18.01
N GLU A 468 -9.13 -1.45 -17.10
CA GLU A 468 -8.68 -1.31 -15.70
C GLU A 468 -8.69 -2.68 -14.99
N PRO A 469 -7.55 -3.12 -14.45
CA PRO A 469 -7.46 -4.40 -13.75
C PRO A 469 -8.05 -4.28 -12.35
N LEU A 470 -8.96 -5.20 -12.01
CA LEU A 470 -9.63 -5.28 -10.73
C LEU A 470 -9.40 -6.66 -10.10
N GLN A 471 -8.98 -6.67 -8.84
CA GLN A 471 -8.59 -7.86 -8.10
C GLN A 471 -9.80 -8.78 -7.86
N ILE A 472 -9.68 -10.05 -8.28
CA ILE A 472 -10.61 -11.11 -7.86
C ILE A 472 -10.44 -11.30 -6.36
N ASP A 473 -11.55 -11.53 -5.65
CA ASP A 473 -11.58 -11.83 -4.22
C ASP A 473 -10.46 -12.80 -3.81
N ASP A 474 -9.62 -12.39 -2.88
CA ASP A 474 -8.40 -13.11 -2.52
C ASP A 474 -8.72 -14.51 -2.01
N VAL A 475 -9.84 -14.70 -1.31
CA VAL A 475 -10.29 -16.00 -0.84
C VAL A 475 -10.64 -16.96 -1.98
N GLU A 476 -11.22 -16.46 -3.08
CA GLU A 476 -11.49 -17.29 -4.27
C GLU A 476 -10.19 -17.75 -4.94
N LEU A 477 -9.15 -16.91 -4.91
CA LEU A 477 -7.81 -17.27 -5.33
C LEU A 477 -7.19 -18.31 -4.39
N LEU A 478 -7.30 -18.15 -3.07
CA LEU A 478 -6.81 -19.15 -2.10
C LEU A 478 -7.51 -20.50 -2.26
N TYR A 479 -8.80 -20.51 -2.56
CA TYR A 479 -9.57 -21.72 -2.86
C TYR A 479 -9.11 -22.43 -4.14
N ALA A 480 -8.87 -21.68 -5.21
CA ALA A 480 -8.30 -22.23 -6.44
C ALA A 480 -6.85 -22.71 -6.22
N ALA A 481 -6.08 -21.97 -5.40
CA ALA A 481 -4.66 -22.20 -5.16
C ALA A 481 -4.36 -23.51 -4.44
N MET A 482 -5.18 -23.94 -3.48
CA MET A 482 -4.86 -25.13 -2.68
C MET A 482 -6.02 -26.12 -2.49
N PRO A 483 -7.17 -25.76 -1.89
CA PRO A 483 -8.23 -26.75 -1.63
C PRO A 483 -8.73 -27.44 -2.90
N GLU A 484 -8.93 -26.72 -4.00
CA GLU A 484 -9.33 -27.34 -5.27
C GLU A 484 -8.25 -28.27 -5.83
N GLN A 485 -6.97 -27.95 -5.62
CA GLN A 485 -5.86 -28.82 -6.04
C GLN A 485 -5.82 -30.13 -5.25
N LEU A 486 -6.28 -30.14 -4.00
CA LEU A 486 -6.49 -31.38 -3.25
C LEU A 486 -7.60 -32.25 -3.85
N ALA A 487 -8.67 -31.63 -4.39
CA ALA A 487 -9.72 -32.34 -5.11
C ALA A 487 -9.21 -32.93 -6.42
N ILE A 488 -8.45 -32.14 -7.20
CA ILE A 488 -7.84 -32.57 -8.47
C ILE A 488 -6.87 -33.74 -8.26
N ALA A 489 -6.10 -33.71 -7.17
CA ALA A 489 -5.22 -34.82 -6.79
C ALA A 489 -5.96 -36.05 -6.22
N GLY A 490 -7.29 -35.97 -6.03
CA GLY A 490 -8.11 -37.03 -5.47
C GLY A 490 -7.94 -37.23 -3.96
N LEU A 491 -7.30 -36.28 -3.26
CA LEU A 491 -7.05 -36.33 -1.83
C LEU A 491 -8.26 -35.84 -1.02
N ARG A 492 -8.96 -34.81 -1.52
CA ARG A 492 -10.17 -34.22 -0.91
C ARG A 492 -11.23 -33.93 -1.98
N PRO A 493 -11.87 -34.95 -2.58
CA PRO A 493 -12.81 -34.77 -3.69
C PRO A 493 -13.99 -33.83 -3.39
N GLU A 494 -14.34 -33.65 -2.11
CA GLU A 494 -15.40 -32.75 -1.67
C GLU A 494 -15.08 -31.26 -1.88
N PHE A 495 -13.82 -30.88 -2.14
CA PHE A 495 -13.42 -29.50 -2.43
C PHE A 495 -13.56 -29.11 -3.92
N ALA A 496 -14.11 -29.98 -4.77
CA ALA A 496 -14.23 -29.68 -6.19
C ALA A 496 -15.17 -28.49 -6.46
N GLY A 497 -14.71 -27.48 -7.20
CA GLY A 497 -15.54 -26.35 -7.65
C GLY A 497 -16.01 -25.43 -6.52
N ILE A 498 -15.20 -25.29 -5.45
CA ILE A 498 -15.49 -24.36 -4.35
C ILE A 498 -15.15 -22.91 -4.73
N SER A 499 -14.20 -22.68 -5.64
CA SER A 499 -13.83 -21.36 -6.11
C SER A 499 -14.77 -20.88 -7.21
N GLN A 500 -15.16 -19.61 -7.18
CA GLN A 500 -15.89 -18.95 -8.27
C GLN A 500 -15.09 -18.91 -9.56
N MET A 501 -13.76 -18.99 -9.48
CA MET A 501 -12.90 -19.08 -10.66
C MET A 501 -13.14 -20.38 -11.45
N SER A 502 -13.66 -21.42 -10.81
CA SER A 502 -13.88 -22.76 -11.38
C SER A 502 -15.32 -23.00 -11.88
N LYS A 503 -16.20 -21.99 -11.83
CA LYS A 503 -17.63 -22.13 -12.18
C LYS A 503 -17.99 -21.87 -13.66
N GLY A 504 -17.05 -21.42 -14.48
CA GLY A 504 -17.28 -21.07 -15.89
C GLY A 504 -16.74 -22.12 -16.88
N ASP A 505 -17.58 -23.07 -17.30
CA ASP A 505 -17.32 -24.14 -18.28
C ASP A 505 -16.13 -25.08 -17.99
N ALA A 506 -16.20 -26.31 -18.52
CA ALA A 506 -15.33 -27.46 -18.23
C ALA A 506 -13.83 -27.31 -18.63
N ALA A 507 -13.35 -26.07 -18.76
CA ALA A 507 -11.97 -25.65 -19.00
C ALA A 507 -11.50 -24.51 -18.06
N SER A 508 -12.25 -24.17 -16.99
CA SER A 508 -11.85 -23.15 -15.98
C SER A 508 -11.08 -23.70 -14.77
N VAL A 509 -10.89 -25.02 -14.69
CA VAL A 509 -10.05 -25.62 -13.64
C VAL A 509 -8.59 -25.30 -13.95
N VAL A 510 -7.97 -24.48 -13.10
CA VAL A 510 -6.52 -24.25 -13.14
C VAL A 510 -5.84 -25.57 -12.74
N GLY A 511 -5.08 -26.15 -13.66
CA GLY A 511 -4.41 -27.42 -13.46
C GLY A 511 -3.26 -27.33 -12.45
N PRO A 512 -2.77 -28.48 -11.94
CA PRO A 512 -1.71 -28.49 -10.93
C PRO A 512 -0.44 -27.74 -11.36
N GLY A 513 -0.07 -26.66 -10.64
CA GLY A 513 1.10 -25.82 -10.94
C GLY A 513 0.88 -24.74 -12.00
N GLU A 514 -0.32 -24.64 -12.57
CA GLU A 514 -0.68 -23.61 -13.55
C GLU A 514 -0.92 -22.25 -12.87
N LEU A 515 -0.90 -21.18 -13.68
CA LEU A 515 -1.17 -19.82 -13.22
C LEU A 515 -2.69 -19.61 -13.11
N ALA A 516 -3.15 -19.24 -11.92
CA ALA A 516 -4.45 -18.63 -11.70
C ALA A 516 -4.30 -17.10 -11.83
N LYS A 517 -4.81 -16.53 -12.94
CA LYS A 517 -4.86 -15.08 -13.13
C LYS A 517 -5.82 -14.48 -12.10
N GLY A 518 -5.32 -13.58 -11.25
CA GLY A 518 -6.06 -13.08 -10.09
C GLY A 518 -6.83 -11.79 -10.30
N TYR A 519 -7.00 -11.35 -11.54
CA TYR A 519 -7.72 -10.12 -11.84
C TYR A 519 -8.54 -10.22 -13.12
N ILE A 520 -9.55 -9.35 -13.21
CA ILE A 520 -10.33 -9.11 -14.43
C ILE A 520 -10.15 -7.68 -14.89
N GLU A 521 -10.27 -7.45 -16.19
CA GLU A 521 -10.24 -6.09 -16.75
C GLU A 521 -11.68 -5.60 -16.96
N ARG A 522 -11.97 -4.38 -16.50
CA ARG A 522 -13.25 -3.70 -16.71
C ARG A 522 -13.01 -2.24 -17.02
N ASN A 523 -13.99 -1.63 -17.68
CA ASN A 523 -13.95 -0.20 -17.92
C ASN A 523 -14.51 0.53 -16.71
N THR A 524 -13.86 1.62 -16.29
CA THR A 524 -14.35 2.44 -15.16
C THR A 524 -14.57 3.88 -15.59
N SER A 525 -15.47 4.54 -14.87
CA SER A 525 -15.76 5.96 -15.02
C SER A 525 -15.68 6.62 -13.65
N GLN A 526 -14.90 7.67 -13.51
CA GLN A 526 -14.80 8.47 -12.28
C GLN A 526 -15.09 9.94 -12.57
N LEU A 527 -15.80 10.59 -11.65
CA LEU A 527 -16.15 12.00 -11.70
C LEU A 527 -15.75 12.65 -10.38
N GLN A 528 -15.11 13.82 -10.46
CA GLN A 528 -14.67 14.58 -9.30
C GLN A 528 -14.97 16.06 -9.49
N PHE A 529 -15.33 16.72 -8.39
CA PHE A 529 -15.58 18.15 -8.35
C PHE A 529 -15.02 18.75 -7.08
N THR A 530 -14.23 19.81 -7.25
CA THR A 530 -13.56 20.53 -6.19
C THR A 530 -14.04 21.98 -6.16
N ALA A 531 -14.31 22.49 -4.96
CA ALA A 531 -14.56 23.90 -4.71
C ALA A 531 -13.57 24.40 -3.65
N THR A 532 -12.82 25.44 -3.97
CA THR A 532 -11.94 26.15 -3.04
C THR A 532 -12.47 27.55 -2.82
N HIS A 533 -12.79 27.89 -1.58
CA HIS A 533 -13.27 29.21 -1.21
C HIS A 533 -12.31 29.86 -0.21
N LEU A 534 -11.97 31.12 -0.49
CA LEU A 534 -11.18 31.95 0.41
C LEU A 534 -12.12 32.88 1.17
N PHE A 535 -12.34 32.57 2.44
CA PHE A 535 -13.06 33.47 3.33
C PHE A 535 -12.11 34.55 3.86
N GLY A 536 -12.65 35.77 3.96
CA GLY A 536 -11.99 36.86 4.68
C GLY A 536 -11.87 36.63 6.20
N PRO A 537 -11.40 37.66 6.94
CA PRO A 537 -11.17 37.57 8.38
C PRO A 537 -12.42 37.12 9.14
N SER A 538 -12.31 35.99 9.84
CA SER A 538 -13.42 35.39 10.58
C SER A 538 -12.93 34.46 11.68
N LEU A 539 -13.72 34.30 12.74
CA LEU A 539 -13.37 33.50 13.93
C LEU A 539 -12.04 33.89 14.60
N GLY A 540 -11.58 35.13 14.40
CA GLY A 540 -10.31 35.65 14.90
C GLY A 540 -9.10 35.37 13.99
N ALA A 541 -9.25 34.56 12.95
CA ALA A 541 -8.22 34.35 11.93
C ALA A 541 -8.21 35.53 10.93
N ASP A 542 -7.04 35.79 10.35
CA ASP A 542 -6.88 36.78 9.29
C ASP A 542 -7.48 36.29 7.96
N SER A 543 -7.44 34.97 7.72
CA SER A 543 -8.09 34.34 6.58
C SER A 543 -8.45 32.88 6.87
N TRP A 544 -9.41 32.37 6.10
CA TRP A 544 -9.71 30.93 6.03
C TRP A 544 -9.74 30.48 4.58
N ALA A 545 -9.07 29.36 4.30
CA ALA A 545 -9.24 28.62 3.06
C ALA A 545 -10.01 27.34 3.34
N VAL A 546 -11.11 27.11 2.62
CA VAL A 546 -11.85 25.85 2.67
C VAL A 546 -11.87 25.22 1.30
N VAL A 547 -11.45 23.96 1.23
CA VAL A 547 -11.48 23.13 0.04
C VAL A 547 -12.46 22.00 0.30
N GLY A 548 -13.41 21.78 -0.60
CA GLY A 548 -14.25 20.60 -0.59
C GLY A 548 -14.15 19.87 -1.92
N GLU A 549 -13.97 18.56 -1.86
CA GLU A 549 -13.98 17.70 -3.04
C GLU A 549 -14.99 16.57 -2.85
N ILE A 550 -15.84 16.36 -3.86
CA ILE A 550 -16.72 15.19 -3.98
C ILE A 550 -16.26 14.36 -5.17
N GLY A 551 -16.23 13.05 -4.98
CA GLY A 551 -15.78 12.12 -6.01
C GLY A 551 -16.57 10.83 -5.98
N GLY A 552 -16.78 10.22 -7.15
CA GLY A 552 -17.42 8.92 -7.27
C GLY A 552 -16.93 8.15 -8.48
N VAL A 553 -16.98 6.82 -8.37
CA VAL A 553 -16.53 5.90 -9.40
C VAL A 553 -17.60 4.84 -9.70
N ARG A 554 -17.64 4.40 -10.96
CA ARG A 554 -18.51 3.36 -11.49
C ARG A 554 -17.69 2.33 -12.27
N ILE A 555 -17.86 1.05 -11.96
CA ILE A 555 -17.29 -0.07 -12.71
C ILE A 555 -18.33 -0.59 -13.70
N ASN A 556 -18.05 -0.47 -14.99
CA ASN A 556 -18.97 -0.88 -16.04
C ASN A 556 -18.94 -2.40 -16.21
N ASN A 557 -20.13 -3.02 -16.23
CA ASN A 557 -20.29 -4.49 -16.33
C ASN A 557 -19.51 -5.26 -15.25
N MET A 558 -19.53 -4.74 -14.02
CA MET A 558 -19.03 -5.49 -12.87
C MET A 558 -19.81 -6.81 -12.75
N PRO A 559 -19.13 -7.97 -12.58
CA PRO A 559 -19.79 -9.24 -12.33
C PRO A 559 -20.71 -9.21 -11.12
N GLU A 560 -21.75 -10.04 -11.14
CA GLU A 560 -22.61 -10.23 -9.96
C GLU A 560 -21.89 -11.04 -8.88
N TYR A 561 -22.33 -10.90 -7.62
CA TYR A 561 -21.68 -11.53 -6.47
C TYR A 561 -21.63 -13.07 -6.50
N ASP A 562 -22.55 -13.72 -7.21
CA ASP A 562 -22.60 -15.16 -7.39
C ASP A 562 -21.81 -15.64 -8.62
N GLU A 563 -21.53 -14.75 -9.58
CA GLU A 563 -20.64 -14.97 -10.71
C GLU A 563 -19.17 -14.86 -10.28
N MET A 564 -18.74 -13.68 -9.82
CA MET A 564 -17.35 -13.43 -9.44
C MET A 564 -17.24 -12.24 -8.49
N ARG A 565 -16.74 -12.47 -7.28
CA ARG A 565 -16.49 -11.41 -6.30
C ARG A 565 -15.16 -10.72 -6.57
N LEU A 566 -15.13 -9.41 -6.29
CA LEU A 566 -13.92 -8.61 -6.31
C LEU A 566 -13.49 -8.29 -4.88
N ASN A 567 -12.17 -8.24 -4.69
CA ASN A 567 -11.55 -8.08 -3.39
C ASN A 567 -11.82 -6.71 -2.78
N VAL A 568 -12.03 -6.67 -1.46
CA VAL A 568 -12.05 -5.44 -0.67
C VAL A 568 -11.24 -5.69 0.60
N SER A 569 -10.52 -4.68 1.07
CA SER A 569 -9.81 -4.77 2.35
C SER A 569 -10.70 -5.31 3.48
N GLY A 570 -10.17 -6.25 4.25
CA GLY A 570 -10.84 -6.80 5.44
C GLY A 570 -11.87 -7.90 5.18
N THR A 571 -12.15 -8.31 3.94
CA THR A 571 -12.96 -9.53 3.68
C THR A 571 -12.11 -10.78 3.88
N GLY A 572 -12.19 -11.38 5.07
CA GLY A 572 -11.33 -12.51 5.44
C GLY A 572 -11.88 -13.87 5.01
N ARG A 573 -13.07 -13.93 4.40
CA ARG A 573 -13.74 -15.16 3.98
C ARG A 573 -14.47 -14.95 2.65
N SER A 574 -14.79 -16.05 2.00
CA SER A 574 -15.62 -16.06 0.78
C SER A 574 -17.09 -15.78 1.12
N GLY A 575 -17.83 -15.26 0.15
CA GLY A 575 -19.29 -15.19 0.20
C GLY A 575 -19.94 -16.57 0.16
N ILE A 576 -21.26 -16.65 0.01
CA ILE A 576 -21.96 -17.94 0.00
C ILE A 576 -21.40 -18.87 -1.08
N MET A 577 -20.87 -20.03 -0.64
CA MET A 577 -20.37 -21.08 -1.51
C MET A 577 -21.51 -21.91 -2.10
N GLN A 578 -21.33 -22.31 -3.35
CA GLN A 578 -22.17 -23.30 -4.01
C GLN A 578 -21.27 -24.23 -4.79
N GLY A 579 -21.49 -25.54 -4.66
CA GLY A 579 -20.72 -26.54 -5.38
C GLY A 579 -21.19 -26.74 -6.83
N PRO A 580 -20.52 -27.65 -7.56
CA PRO A 580 -20.90 -28.04 -8.91
C PRO A 580 -22.39 -28.43 -8.99
N GLY A 581 -23.07 -27.96 -10.03
CA GLY A 581 -24.51 -28.21 -10.23
C GLY A 581 -25.40 -27.61 -9.14
N SER A 582 -24.95 -26.52 -8.49
CA SER A 582 -25.68 -25.83 -7.41
C SER A 582 -25.85 -26.69 -6.14
N SER A 583 -24.88 -27.58 -5.89
CA SER A 583 -24.85 -28.40 -4.68
C SER A 583 -24.70 -27.54 -3.43
N ASP A 584 -25.42 -27.90 -2.36
CA ASP A 584 -25.34 -27.19 -1.08
C ASP A 584 -23.99 -27.46 -0.39
N TYR A 585 -23.14 -26.43 -0.34
CA TYR A 585 -21.82 -26.47 0.30
C TYR A 585 -21.83 -25.81 1.68
N SER A 586 -22.98 -25.53 2.30
CA SER A 586 -23.06 -24.86 3.60
C SER A 586 -22.29 -25.60 4.70
N ALA A 587 -22.38 -26.92 4.77
CA ALA A 587 -21.65 -27.72 5.76
C ALA A 587 -20.12 -27.70 5.50
N LEU A 588 -19.72 -27.72 4.22
CA LEU A 588 -18.33 -27.62 3.82
C LEU A 588 -17.76 -26.24 4.16
N HIS A 589 -18.54 -25.18 3.92
CA HIS A 589 -18.19 -23.81 4.25
C HIS A 589 -17.95 -23.64 5.75
N MET A 590 -18.82 -24.21 6.59
CA MET A 590 -18.61 -24.23 8.05
C MET A 590 -17.32 -24.96 8.45
N ALA A 591 -17.00 -26.06 7.78
CA ALA A 591 -15.80 -26.84 8.08
C ALA A 591 -14.50 -26.20 7.56
N LEU A 592 -14.56 -25.41 6.49
CA LEU A 592 -13.38 -24.83 5.83
C LEU A 592 -13.01 -23.45 6.38
N SER A 593 -13.99 -22.58 6.64
CA SER A 593 -13.76 -21.17 7.01
C SER A 593 -14.80 -20.61 7.99
N ASN A 594 -15.49 -21.48 8.73
CA ASN A 594 -16.56 -21.10 9.68
C ASN A 594 -17.72 -20.31 9.04
N GLY A 595 -18.07 -20.65 7.81
CA GLY A 595 -19.22 -20.08 7.09
C GLY A 595 -18.90 -18.78 6.34
N PRO A 596 -19.92 -18.19 5.68
CA PRO A 596 -19.72 -17.10 4.74
C PRO A 596 -19.32 -15.80 5.41
N GLU A 597 -18.63 -14.96 4.63
CA GLU A 597 -18.38 -13.58 4.96
C GLU A 597 -19.70 -12.84 5.20
N GLN A 598 -19.68 -12.02 6.25
CA GLN A 598 -20.81 -11.19 6.67
C GLN A 598 -20.57 -9.71 6.33
N LYS A 599 -19.32 -9.35 5.99
CA LYS A 599 -18.96 -8.01 5.51
C LYS A 599 -19.41 -7.79 4.07
N SER A 600 -19.56 -6.53 3.69
CA SER A 600 -19.93 -6.14 2.33
C SER A 600 -18.74 -6.28 1.38
N PHE A 601 -18.97 -6.91 0.23
CA PHE A 601 -18.00 -6.98 -0.86
C PHE A 601 -17.97 -5.68 -1.68
N ALA A 602 -17.15 -5.67 -2.73
CA ALA A 602 -17.04 -4.57 -3.68
C ALA A 602 -18.39 -4.25 -4.34
N THR A 603 -18.67 -2.97 -4.50
CA THR A 603 -19.90 -2.50 -5.15
C THR A 603 -19.58 -1.83 -6.47
N ALA A 604 -20.52 -1.91 -7.40
CA ALA A 604 -20.33 -1.43 -8.75
C ALA A 604 -20.26 0.12 -8.86
N SER A 605 -20.72 0.84 -7.83
CA SER A 605 -20.59 2.29 -7.69
C SER A 605 -20.17 2.63 -6.26
N SER A 606 -19.26 3.59 -6.08
CA SER A 606 -18.92 4.11 -4.75
C SER A 606 -18.61 5.61 -4.82
N TRP A 607 -18.86 6.34 -3.72
CA TRP A 607 -18.60 7.77 -3.66
C TRP A 607 -18.34 8.29 -2.24
N GLY A 608 -17.70 9.44 -2.17
CA GLY A 608 -17.41 10.12 -0.91
C GLY A 608 -17.01 11.57 -1.12
N TYR A 609 -16.67 12.23 -0.01
CA TYR A 609 -16.17 13.60 -0.03
C TYR A 609 -15.01 13.82 0.94
N ARG A 610 -14.24 14.87 0.68
CA ARG A 610 -13.11 15.34 1.46
C ARG A 610 -13.28 16.83 1.71
N LEU A 611 -12.97 17.29 2.92
CA LEU A 611 -13.02 18.69 3.30
C LEU A 611 -11.69 19.06 3.96
N ILE A 612 -11.10 20.18 3.53
CA ILE A 612 -9.99 20.83 4.22
C ILE A 612 -10.44 22.21 4.66
N ALA A 613 -10.21 22.56 5.92
CA ALA A 613 -10.33 23.93 6.40
C ALA A 613 -9.00 24.35 7.04
N LYS A 614 -8.41 25.45 6.56
CA LYS A 614 -7.18 26.02 7.10
C LYS A 614 -7.42 27.48 7.46
N GLY A 615 -7.10 27.85 8.70
CA GLY A 615 -7.07 29.24 9.14
C GLY A 615 -5.63 29.74 9.23
N ASP A 616 -5.42 31.04 9.02
CA ASP A 616 -4.12 31.69 9.24
C ASP A 616 -4.28 32.86 10.23
N TYR A 617 -3.45 32.84 11.29
CA TYR A 617 -3.35 33.86 12.32
C TYR A 617 -1.93 34.43 12.31
N PHE A 618 -1.76 35.61 11.75
CA PHE A 618 -0.46 36.23 11.61
C PHE A 618 -0.03 36.91 12.91
N ASN A 619 1.24 36.72 13.27
CA ASN A 619 1.86 37.35 14.43
C ASN A 619 1.05 37.17 15.73
N ILE A 620 0.57 35.95 16.00
CA ILE A 620 -0.19 35.63 17.21
C ILE A 620 0.63 35.91 18.48
N TYR A 621 1.96 35.78 18.38
CA TYR A 621 2.90 36.14 19.44
C TYR A 621 4.32 36.35 18.88
N ASN A 622 4.90 37.55 19.06
CA ASN A 622 6.31 37.87 18.78
C ASN A 622 6.86 37.32 17.44
N GLY A 623 6.12 37.47 16.34
CA GLY A 623 6.54 37.02 15.00
C GLY A 623 6.22 35.55 14.67
N ILE A 624 5.47 34.86 15.54
CA ILE A 624 4.95 33.52 15.28
C ILE A 624 3.63 33.65 14.53
N ASN A 625 3.52 32.97 13.38
CA ASN A 625 2.28 32.74 12.67
C ASN A 625 1.71 31.39 13.09
N PHE A 626 0.40 31.33 13.34
CA PHE A 626 -0.30 30.12 13.73
C PHE A 626 -1.33 29.72 12.69
N SER A 627 -1.34 28.46 12.29
CA SER A 627 -2.24 27.96 11.26
C SER A 627 -2.89 26.62 11.70
N PRO A 628 -4.15 26.63 12.19
CA PRO A 628 -4.90 25.40 12.37
C PRO A 628 -5.39 24.86 11.02
N ARG A 629 -5.23 23.57 10.79
CA ARG A 629 -5.74 22.84 9.61
C ARG A 629 -6.54 21.63 10.04
N PHE A 630 -7.73 21.47 9.47
CA PHE A 630 -8.59 20.32 9.65
C PHE A 630 -8.79 19.63 8.30
N VAL A 631 -8.63 18.31 8.27
CA VAL A 631 -8.86 17.46 7.09
C VAL A 631 -9.87 16.41 7.49
N PHE A 632 -11.05 16.45 6.89
CA PHE A 632 -12.12 15.49 7.14
C PHE A 632 -12.40 14.67 5.88
N SER A 633 -12.56 13.36 6.05
CA SER A 633 -12.93 12.45 4.98
C SER A 633 -14.17 11.65 5.37
N HIS A 634 -15.08 11.45 4.41
CA HIS A 634 -16.18 10.52 4.56
C HIS A 634 -16.42 9.78 3.25
N ASP A 635 -16.30 8.46 3.31
CA ASP A 635 -16.68 7.53 2.27
C ASP A 635 -18.14 7.17 2.51
N VAL A 636 -19.05 7.64 1.66
CA VAL A 636 -20.47 7.71 2.00
C VAL A 636 -21.19 6.42 1.68
N ASN A 637 -20.96 5.85 0.50
CA ASN A 637 -21.65 4.64 0.07
C ASN A 637 -20.80 3.87 -0.95
N GLY A 638 -20.88 2.54 -0.84
CA GLY A 638 -20.19 1.60 -1.70
C GLY A 638 -18.74 1.37 -1.30
N ASN A 639 -18.24 0.18 -1.67
CA ASN A 639 -16.87 -0.25 -1.48
C ASN A 639 -16.18 -0.34 -2.84
N THR A 640 -15.05 0.34 -2.99
CA THR A 640 -14.23 0.23 -4.20
C THR A 640 -13.37 -1.04 -4.11
N PRO A 641 -13.33 -1.88 -5.16
CA PRO A 641 -12.44 -3.03 -5.15
C PRO A 641 -10.97 -2.64 -5.22
N ASP A 642 -10.11 -3.57 -4.82
CA ASP A 642 -8.68 -3.45 -5.03
C ASP A 642 -8.35 -3.52 -6.54
N PRO A 643 -7.29 -2.83 -7.01
CA PRO A 643 -6.35 -2.02 -6.25
C PRO A 643 -6.72 -0.53 -6.22
N MET A 644 -7.99 -0.15 -6.37
CA MET A 644 -8.39 1.26 -6.45
C MET A 644 -8.37 1.97 -5.08
N PHE A 645 -8.73 1.26 -4.00
CA PHE A 645 -8.65 1.71 -2.60
C PHE A 645 -9.32 3.07 -2.27
N LEU A 646 -10.32 3.51 -3.04
CA LEU A 646 -10.87 4.85 -2.92
C LEU A 646 -11.85 5.02 -1.75
N PHE A 647 -12.86 4.16 -1.69
CA PHE A 647 -13.98 4.30 -0.76
C PHE A 647 -14.28 2.98 -0.05
N ILE A 648 -14.49 3.07 1.27
CA ILE A 648 -15.09 2.01 2.09
C ILE A 648 -16.34 2.59 2.74
N GLU A 649 -17.50 2.00 2.51
CA GLU A 649 -18.79 2.52 2.98
C GLU A 649 -18.74 2.91 4.47
N ASP A 650 -19.25 4.10 4.80
CA ASP A 650 -19.28 4.68 6.14
C ASP A 650 -17.92 5.00 6.79
N ARG A 651 -16.78 4.72 6.15
CA ARG A 651 -15.45 5.06 6.68
C ARG A 651 -15.26 6.58 6.77
N LYS A 652 -14.71 7.02 7.90
CA LYS A 652 -14.47 8.44 8.21
C LYS A 652 -13.08 8.63 8.79
N SER A 653 -12.51 9.81 8.56
CA SER A 653 -11.28 10.23 9.23
C SER A 653 -11.26 11.74 9.49
N LEU A 654 -10.53 12.13 10.53
CA LEU A 654 -10.26 13.53 10.89
C LEU A 654 -8.79 13.69 11.25
N GLY A 655 -8.10 14.54 10.50
CA GLY A 655 -6.79 15.08 10.87
C GLY A 655 -6.94 16.52 11.35
N ALA A 656 -6.41 16.84 12.53
CA ALA A 656 -6.31 18.19 13.06
C ALA A 656 -4.85 18.54 13.29
N THR A 657 -4.31 19.52 12.56
CA THR A 657 -2.92 19.97 12.64
C THR A 657 -2.85 21.41 13.13
N MET A 658 -1.95 21.67 14.07
CA MET A 658 -1.64 22.98 14.63
C MET A 658 -0.20 23.34 14.24
N SER A 659 -0.04 24.29 13.32
CA SER A 659 1.28 24.70 12.82
C SER A 659 1.69 26.06 13.38
N PHE A 660 2.92 26.14 13.89
CA PHE A 660 3.53 27.37 14.40
C PHE A 660 4.78 27.70 13.58
N ASN A 661 4.72 28.78 12.81
CA ASN A 661 5.80 29.21 11.92
C ASN A 661 6.49 30.46 12.48
N TYR A 662 7.81 30.44 12.59
CA TYR A 662 8.62 31.55 13.06
C TYR A 662 9.63 31.99 12.00
N GLN A 663 9.56 33.26 11.60
CA GLN A 663 10.45 33.89 10.62
C GLN A 663 10.53 33.16 9.26
N ASN A 664 9.52 32.38 8.90
CA ASN A 664 9.50 31.52 7.69
C ASN A 664 10.65 30.52 7.58
N ALA A 665 11.44 30.33 8.64
CA ALA A 665 12.57 29.41 8.68
C ALA A 665 12.25 28.19 9.55
N TRP A 666 11.59 28.40 10.69
CA TRP A 666 11.23 27.33 11.64
C TRP A 666 9.72 27.06 11.62
N SER A 667 9.34 25.79 11.56
CA SER A 667 7.94 25.35 11.77
C SER A 667 7.88 24.27 12.83
N LEU A 668 6.91 24.35 13.74
CA LEU A 668 6.50 23.27 14.62
C LEU A 668 5.06 22.86 14.27
N ASP A 669 4.87 21.59 13.92
CA ASP A 669 3.56 21.00 13.68
C ASP A 669 3.21 20.02 14.80
N VAL A 670 1.98 20.09 15.28
CA VAL A 670 1.38 19.09 16.18
C VAL A 670 0.07 18.63 15.55
N SER A 671 -0.09 17.31 15.34
CA SER A 671 -1.30 16.77 14.74
C SER A 671 -1.90 15.62 15.53
N TYR A 672 -3.23 15.52 15.47
CA TYR A 672 -4.00 14.36 15.91
C TYR A 672 -4.79 13.83 14.73
N ASN A 673 -4.73 12.52 14.48
CA ASN A 673 -5.44 11.86 13.39
C ASN A 673 -6.30 10.75 13.97
N SER A 674 -7.56 10.72 13.54
CA SER A 674 -8.52 9.71 13.97
C SER A 674 -9.26 9.05 12.81
N PHE A 675 -9.57 7.76 12.94
CA PHE A 675 -10.22 6.93 11.95
C PHE A 675 -11.38 6.16 12.58
N TRP A 676 -12.56 6.17 11.96
CA TRP A 676 -13.72 5.45 12.51
C TRP A 676 -14.75 5.14 11.43
N GLY A 677 -15.76 4.33 11.79
CA GLY A 677 -16.79 3.90 10.84
C GLY A 677 -16.28 2.85 9.85
N GLY A 678 -17.17 2.37 8.98
CA GLY A 678 -16.88 1.30 8.01
C GLY A 678 -16.76 -0.12 8.58
N GLY A 679 -16.98 -0.28 9.89
CA GLY A 679 -16.88 -1.57 10.58
C GLY A 679 -15.53 -2.24 10.35
N ASP A 680 -15.51 -3.57 10.42
CA ASP A 680 -14.29 -4.37 10.28
C ASP A 680 -13.73 -4.42 8.84
N THR A 681 -14.35 -3.73 7.87
CA THR A 681 -13.79 -3.49 6.53
C THR A 681 -12.81 -2.31 6.57
N ASN A 682 -12.97 -1.40 7.53
CA ASN A 682 -12.04 -0.31 7.77
C ASN A 682 -10.85 -0.77 8.64
N THR A 683 -9.82 -1.30 7.99
CA THR A 683 -8.56 -1.75 8.63
C THR A 683 -7.72 -0.63 9.28
N PHE A 684 -8.17 0.63 9.21
CA PHE A 684 -7.52 1.76 9.88
C PHE A 684 -8.22 2.18 11.18
N SER A 685 -9.35 1.54 11.55
CA SER A 685 -10.25 2.04 12.61
C SER A 685 -9.66 2.06 14.02
N ASP A 686 -8.52 1.42 14.26
CA ASP A 686 -7.81 1.39 15.55
C ASP A 686 -6.43 2.06 15.48
N ARG A 687 -6.19 2.84 14.42
CA ARG A 687 -4.88 3.42 14.10
C ARG A 687 -4.79 4.90 14.44
N ASP A 688 -5.57 5.40 15.40
CA ASP A 688 -5.47 6.78 15.88
C ASP A 688 -4.04 7.10 16.36
N TYR A 689 -3.55 8.29 16.00
CA TYR A 689 -2.19 8.70 16.34
C TYR A 689 -2.02 10.20 16.52
N VAL A 690 -0.99 10.57 17.28
CA VAL A 690 -0.48 11.94 17.41
C VAL A 690 0.88 12.04 16.74
N SER A 691 1.15 13.15 16.06
CA SER A 691 2.48 13.44 15.50
C SER A 691 3.00 14.82 15.89
N PHE A 692 4.32 14.91 16.01
CA PHE A 692 5.07 16.13 16.22
C PHE A 692 6.11 16.26 15.12
N ASN A 693 6.30 17.46 14.58
CA ASN A 693 7.32 17.70 13.56
C ASN A 693 7.96 19.06 13.74
N LEU A 694 9.29 19.10 13.82
CA LEU A 694 10.07 20.34 13.81
C LEU A 694 10.79 20.44 12.47
N LYS A 695 10.57 21.53 11.74
CA LYS A 695 11.14 21.79 10.42
C LYS A 695 12.00 23.05 10.42
N TYR A 696 13.08 23.00 9.65
CA TYR A 696 13.95 24.12 9.36
C TYR A 696 14.22 24.21 7.86
N SER A 697 13.93 25.37 7.26
CA SER A 697 14.18 25.63 5.83
C SER A 697 15.19 26.77 5.65
N ILE A 698 16.07 26.61 4.66
CA ILE A 698 17.14 27.53 4.26
C ILE A 698 16.95 27.93 2.82
#